data_AF-A0A8J3ICT3-F1
#
_entry.id   AF-A0A8J3ICT3-F1
#
_cell.length_a   1.000
_cell.length_b   1.000
_cell.length_c   1.000
_cell.angle_alpha   90.00
_cell.angle_beta   90.00
_cell.angle_gamma   90.00
#
_symmetry.space_group_name_H-M   'P 1'
#
loop_
_entity.id
_entity.type
_entity.pdbx_description
1 polymer ?
#
loop_
_entity_poly.entity_id
_entity_poly.type
_entity_poly.pdbx_seq_one_letter_code
_entity_poly.pdbx_strand_id
1 'polypeptide(L)'
;MEQNDTPKEPMDIWPPLYRRDLEAFLAQHEYSERHLFLLSWLIWLSLLSQEELFRVLSAHRQSSVAVISRHTLAQQIRAMTRLKLIDTIVLQEPEQGRYRRYYVTDWGLYLYSATVIPTPPLTLARLTKAYPVERDDLLARLSQPHIHLTLAELITRLIAEAEDHGDHLVSYQQPWSHMFHVGERRQRLRSDAALLIEHAGATYAFLVHVDTGPHHRAEKQIGADLRSLLDLRAMSLLYRQSWPHLLIVTTEHRLTLWASLLAESALKRTTRPLAGGLTTGEAMEHGLYAAIWRDLATLAHTNNPTHIPLIAFPALLREPASEALAESISQQHTFSSIRLKEAALPPPHAHEHLTRYVGESLQDEAARLDREQIQHFFVRQRKTQESVYGAGLLTLALTAQEKRLLAFVAHHPLLDLQTLHTLLRPDGVPKAIKSTQHDITHLFKQHLLDARLWPTTSMPPQEQERYLLTSAALHYMAVRQGEPLRYYVVHPKNRTSDEEQLWRQWGVAGLDRQKGHTSSLYRFMRQLLKGTHERGEMLYEWKNAQTSIRWYREMFLQGTGRARPDAELVFAPSPTAQRTTLLLEYDRGTTGTLEYQRKFNAYLDFQLITGKALPLILVVTPTQKSAQKIQQVLTQLGSALRVVVLLEQEVLAQGLTLAYKSLYST
;
A
#
# COMPACT_ATOMS: atom_id res chain seq x y z
N MET A 1 46.62 -17.02 -6.36
CA MET A 1 46.71 -16.12 -5.19
C MET A 1 45.55 -15.16 -5.28
N GLU A 2 44.38 -15.62 -4.88
CA GLU A 2 43.17 -14.80 -4.78
C GLU A 2 43.18 -14.17 -3.39
N GLN A 3 43.23 -12.84 -3.34
CA GLN A 3 43.01 -12.10 -2.10
C GLN A 3 41.53 -12.26 -1.75
N ASN A 4 41.28 -13.05 -0.70
CA ASN A 4 40.02 -13.05 0.04
C ASN A 4 39.82 -11.65 0.62
N ASP A 5 39.07 -10.80 -0.10
CA ASP A 5 38.40 -9.66 0.51
C ASP A 5 37.32 -10.23 1.44
N THR A 6 37.68 -10.34 2.71
CA THR A 6 36.73 -10.47 3.82
C THR A 6 35.63 -9.41 3.67
N PRO A 7 34.35 -9.78 3.80
CA PRO A 7 33.28 -8.80 3.76
C PRO A 7 33.48 -7.82 4.93
N LYS A 8 33.60 -6.52 4.63
CA LYS A 8 33.51 -5.48 5.66
C LYS A 8 32.22 -5.70 6.45
N GLU A 9 32.38 -5.88 7.75
CA GLU A 9 31.29 -5.99 8.72
C GLU A 9 30.26 -4.88 8.49
N PRO A 10 28.95 -5.17 8.63
CA PRO A 10 27.93 -4.15 8.49
C PRO A 10 28.16 -3.05 9.54
N MET A 11 27.86 -1.81 9.15
CA MET A 11 27.74 -0.68 10.08
C MET A 11 26.75 -1.04 11.21
N ASP A 12 27.24 -1.55 12.33
CA ASP A 12 26.47 -1.62 13.57
C ASP A 12 27.43 -1.70 14.75
N ILE A 13 27.67 -0.56 15.39
CA ILE A 13 28.08 -0.54 16.79
C ILE A 13 27.07 0.33 17.51
N TRP A 14 25.87 -0.20 17.71
CA TRP A 14 24.98 0.35 18.73
C TRP A 14 25.72 0.35 20.06
N PRO A 15 25.55 1.37 20.91
CA PRO A 15 26.13 1.35 22.24
C PRO A 15 25.69 0.09 22.98
N PRO A 16 26.63 -0.66 23.59
CA PRO A 16 26.31 -1.92 24.24
C PRO A 16 25.31 -1.71 25.37
N LEU A 17 24.38 -2.65 25.52
CA LEU A 17 23.46 -2.70 26.65
C LEU A 17 24.05 -3.61 27.72
N TYR A 18 24.28 -3.11 28.93
CA TYR A 18 24.92 -3.89 29.99
C TYR A 18 23.90 -4.58 30.89
N ARG A 19 24.19 -5.83 31.25
CA ARG A 19 23.35 -6.62 32.16
C ARG A 19 23.23 -5.99 33.55
N ARG A 20 24.33 -5.43 34.08
CA ARG A 20 24.36 -4.77 35.39
C ARG A 20 23.38 -3.60 35.48
N ASP A 21 23.19 -2.88 34.37
CA ASP A 21 22.29 -1.75 34.32
C ASP A 21 20.85 -2.26 34.42
N LEU A 22 20.54 -3.39 33.76
CA LEU A 22 19.23 -4.03 33.84
C LEU A 22 18.93 -4.53 35.25
N GLU A 23 19.91 -5.19 35.88
CA GLU A 23 19.77 -5.66 37.26
C GLU A 23 19.56 -4.50 38.23
N ALA A 24 20.28 -3.39 38.05
CA ALA A 24 20.09 -2.17 38.83
C ALA A 24 18.69 -1.57 38.63
N PHE A 25 18.20 -1.50 37.39
CA PHE A 25 16.85 -1.02 37.09
C PHE A 25 15.76 -1.91 37.70
N LEU A 26 15.90 -3.24 37.58
CA LEU A 26 14.98 -4.21 38.18
C LEU A 26 14.95 -4.07 39.71
N ALA A 27 16.10 -3.89 40.35
CA ALA A 27 16.20 -3.70 41.79
C ALA A 27 15.50 -2.43 42.29
N GLN A 28 15.42 -1.38 41.47
CA GLN A 28 14.74 -0.13 41.82
C GLN A 28 13.21 -0.23 41.79
N HIS A 29 12.63 -1.27 41.17
CA HIS A 29 11.18 -1.50 41.07
C HIS A 29 10.39 -0.27 40.59
N GLU A 30 10.94 0.52 39.66
CA GLU A 30 10.29 1.73 39.13
C GLU A 30 9.14 1.44 38.14
N TYR A 31 8.84 0.16 37.89
CA TYR A 31 7.79 -0.28 37.00
C TYR A 31 6.56 -0.83 37.74
N SER A 32 5.41 -0.87 37.07
CA SER A 32 4.15 -1.38 37.62
C SER A 32 3.61 -2.55 36.81
N GLU A 33 2.66 -3.32 37.36
CA GLU A 33 1.94 -4.37 36.62
C GLU A 33 1.24 -3.81 35.37
N ARG A 34 0.78 -2.56 35.42
CA ARG A 34 0.20 -1.87 34.26
C ARG A 34 1.23 -1.64 33.16
N HIS A 35 2.47 -1.32 33.49
CA HIS A 35 3.54 -1.22 32.49
C HIS A 35 3.76 -2.58 31.82
N LEU A 36 3.77 -3.67 32.59
CA LEU A 36 3.94 -5.02 32.05
C LEU A 36 2.78 -5.43 31.14
N PHE A 37 1.55 -5.10 31.52
CA PHE A 37 0.35 -5.34 30.70
C PHE A 37 0.34 -4.49 29.41
N LEU A 38 0.85 -3.27 29.44
CA LEU A 38 1.01 -2.46 28.22
C LEU A 38 2.11 -3.02 27.32
N LEU A 39 3.21 -3.52 27.90
CA LEU A 39 4.30 -4.15 27.15
C LEU A 39 3.82 -5.41 26.43
N SER A 40 3.00 -6.27 27.06
CA SER A 40 2.48 -7.47 26.37
C SER A 40 1.70 -7.11 25.11
N TRP A 41 0.88 -6.06 25.15
CA TRP A 41 0.14 -5.62 23.97
C TRP A 41 1.03 -5.01 22.90
N LEU A 42 2.02 -4.21 23.27
CA LEU A 42 2.96 -3.63 22.30
C LEU A 42 3.94 -4.67 21.73
N ILE A 43 4.16 -5.78 22.43
CA ILE A 43 4.89 -6.94 21.90
C ILE A 43 4.03 -7.65 20.86
N TRP A 44 2.78 -7.99 21.20
CA TRP A 44 1.92 -8.73 20.28
C TRP A 44 1.48 -7.89 19.08
N LEU A 45 1.18 -6.61 19.33
CA LEU A 45 0.71 -5.61 18.38
C LEU A 45 1.61 -4.37 18.47
N SER A 46 2.78 -4.42 17.85
CA SER A 46 3.66 -3.25 17.81
C SER A 46 3.11 -2.12 16.93
N LEU A 47 3.56 -0.88 17.19
CA LEU A 47 3.20 0.33 16.45
C LEU A 47 1.72 0.73 16.59
N LEU A 48 1.12 0.45 17.74
CA LEU A 48 -0.21 0.96 18.08
C LEU A 48 -0.17 2.43 18.46
N SER A 49 -1.29 3.13 18.22
CA SER A 49 -1.56 4.45 18.76
C SER A 49 -2.10 4.38 20.18
N GLN A 50 -2.16 5.53 20.87
CA GLN A 50 -2.81 5.60 22.19
C GLN A 50 -4.29 5.21 22.12
N GLU A 51 -4.98 5.54 21.01
CA GLU A 51 -6.40 5.20 20.82
C GLU A 51 -6.62 3.70 20.69
N GLU A 52 -5.81 3.06 19.84
CA GLU A 52 -5.87 1.63 19.60
C GLU A 52 -5.48 0.83 20.85
N LEU A 53 -4.46 1.29 21.60
CA LEU A 53 -4.14 0.73 22.91
C LEU A 53 -5.32 0.85 23.87
N PHE A 54 -5.93 2.04 23.98
CA PHE A 54 -7.11 2.23 24.82
C PHE A 54 -8.26 1.31 24.44
N ARG A 55 -8.51 1.13 23.13
CA ARG A 55 -9.53 0.24 22.59
C ARG A 55 -9.32 -1.20 23.05
N VAL A 56 -8.11 -1.75 22.87
CA VAL A 56 -7.77 -3.12 23.27
C VAL A 56 -7.84 -3.33 24.78
N LEU A 57 -7.37 -2.36 25.56
CA LEU A 57 -7.39 -2.44 27.03
C LEU A 57 -8.82 -2.39 27.58
N SER A 58 -9.69 -1.57 26.97
CA SER A 58 -11.09 -1.43 27.38
C SER A 58 -11.92 -2.69 27.17
N ALA A 59 -11.47 -3.58 26.28
CA ALA A 59 -12.07 -4.87 26.01
C ALA A 59 -11.83 -5.90 27.11
N HIS A 60 -10.84 -5.69 27.98
CA HIS A 60 -10.46 -6.69 29.00
C HIS A 60 -11.07 -6.32 30.36
N ARG A 61 -12.40 -6.07 30.41
CA ARG A 61 -13.09 -5.50 31.59
C ARG A 61 -12.97 -6.36 32.85
N GLN A 62 -12.71 -7.65 32.69
CA GLN A 62 -12.58 -8.62 33.79
C GLN A 62 -11.21 -8.54 34.49
N SER A 63 -10.20 -7.91 33.87
CA SER A 63 -8.89 -7.70 34.51
C SER A 63 -8.89 -6.38 35.30
N SER A 64 -8.69 -6.46 36.62
CA SER A 64 -8.56 -5.28 37.50
C SER A 64 -7.41 -4.33 37.07
N VAL A 65 -6.45 -4.85 36.31
CA VAL A 65 -5.32 -4.09 35.73
C VAL A 65 -5.73 -3.32 34.45
N ALA A 66 -6.78 -3.76 33.76
CA ALA A 66 -7.18 -3.25 32.43
C ALA A 66 -8.13 -2.04 32.46
N VAL A 67 -8.81 -1.77 33.58
CA VAL A 67 -9.68 -0.59 33.72
C VAL A 67 -8.81 0.68 33.81
N ILE A 68 -8.52 1.28 32.66
CA ILE A 68 -7.63 2.44 32.54
C ILE A 68 -8.37 3.55 31.80
N SER A 69 -8.50 4.73 32.42
CA SER A 69 -9.01 5.91 31.72
C SER A 69 -8.03 6.39 30.64
N ARG A 70 -8.52 7.08 29.60
CA ARG A 70 -7.67 7.68 28.56
C ARG A 70 -6.56 8.56 29.13
N HIS A 71 -6.85 9.31 30.18
CA HIS A 71 -5.88 10.18 30.84
C HIS A 71 -4.80 9.35 31.56
N THR A 72 -5.21 8.31 32.29
CA THR A 72 -4.30 7.39 32.97
C THR A 72 -3.40 6.68 31.96
N LEU A 73 -3.93 6.21 30.83
CA LEU A 73 -3.12 5.59 29.77
C LEU A 73 -2.04 6.55 29.26
N ALA A 74 -2.40 7.81 28.98
CA ALA A 74 -1.44 8.82 28.54
C ALA A 74 -0.32 9.05 29.57
N GLN A 75 -0.65 9.04 30.86
CA GLN A 75 0.33 9.14 31.94
C GLN A 75 1.26 7.92 31.98
N GLN A 76 0.71 6.70 31.86
CA GLN A 76 1.50 5.46 31.84
C GLN A 76 2.45 5.42 30.63
N ILE A 77 1.96 5.78 29.44
CA ILE A 77 2.80 5.88 28.23
C ILE A 77 3.96 6.87 28.46
N ARG A 78 3.68 8.07 29.01
CA ARG A 78 4.74 9.05 29.33
C ARG A 78 5.75 8.50 30.33
N ALA A 79 5.29 7.79 31.36
CA ALA A 79 6.16 7.16 32.34
C ALA A 79 7.05 6.08 31.68
N MET A 80 6.47 5.20 30.87
CA MET A 80 7.20 4.16 30.14
C MET A 80 8.22 4.72 29.16
N THR A 81 7.92 5.82 28.45
CA THR A 81 8.89 6.51 27.58
C THR A 81 10.03 7.10 28.39
N ARG A 82 9.76 7.73 29.54
CA ARG A 82 10.80 8.26 30.44
C ARG A 82 11.71 7.16 30.97
N LEU A 83 11.15 6.00 31.29
CA LEU A 83 11.87 4.79 31.70
C LEU A 83 12.53 4.05 30.52
N LYS A 84 12.41 4.58 29.29
CA LYS A 84 12.92 3.99 28.05
C LYS A 84 12.41 2.57 27.77
N LEU A 85 11.25 2.18 28.31
CA LEU A 85 10.63 0.86 28.08
C LEU A 85 9.96 0.78 26.72
N ILE A 86 9.46 1.92 26.24
CA ILE A 86 8.88 2.08 24.91
C ILE A 86 9.47 3.34 24.29
N ASP A 87 9.48 3.39 22.97
CA ASP A 87 9.82 4.57 22.21
C ASP A 87 8.70 4.94 21.25
N THR A 88 8.80 6.12 20.65
CA THR A 88 7.76 6.73 19.83
C THR A 88 8.29 7.12 18.46
N ILE A 89 7.46 6.87 17.45
CA ILE A 89 7.63 7.43 16.11
C ILE A 89 6.48 8.36 15.78
N VAL A 90 6.72 9.24 14.80
CA VAL A 90 5.70 10.11 14.22
C VAL A 90 5.60 9.81 12.72
N LEU A 91 4.53 9.12 12.34
CA LEU A 91 4.16 8.93 10.93
C LEU A 91 3.46 10.18 10.41
N GLN A 92 3.95 10.71 9.29
CA GLN A 92 3.34 11.83 8.57
C GLN A 92 2.82 11.33 7.22
N GLU A 93 1.54 10.99 7.16
CA GLU A 93 0.95 10.35 6.00
C GLU A 93 0.05 11.34 5.22
N PRO A 94 0.18 11.42 3.89
CA PRO A 94 -0.57 12.32 3.02
C PRO A 94 -2.06 12.48 3.35
N GLU A 95 -2.81 11.38 3.39
CA GLU A 95 -4.28 11.38 3.48
C GLU A 95 -4.77 11.10 4.89
N GLN A 96 -3.96 10.38 5.66
CA GLN A 96 -4.28 9.90 6.99
C GLN A 96 -3.80 10.92 8.06
N GLY A 97 -2.86 11.81 7.73
CA GLY A 97 -2.37 12.85 8.65
C GLY A 97 -1.23 12.37 9.55
N ARG A 98 -1.16 12.91 10.76
CA ARG A 98 -0.04 12.69 11.69
C ARG A 98 -0.42 11.66 12.76
N TYR A 99 0.31 10.54 12.81
CA TYR A 99 0.10 9.49 13.81
C TYR A 99 1.31 9.33 14.71
N ARG A 100 1.07 9.39 16.02
CA ARG A 100 2.05 8.96 17.01
C ARG A 100 1.86 7.47 17.29
N ARG A 101 2.90 6.67 17.06
CA ARG A 101 2.89 5.22 17.28
C ARG A 101 3.97 4.84 18.28
N TYR A 102 3.72 3.75 19.01
CA TYR A 102 4.60 3.27 20.08
C TYR A 102 5.12 1.86 19.78
N TYR A 103 6.37 1.61 20.11
CA TYR A 103 7.00 0.29 20.01
C TYR A 103 7.85 0.03 21.24
N VAL A 104 8.08 -1.25 21.55
CA VAL A 104 8.87 -1.65 22.70
C VAL A 104 10.35 -1.50 22.38
N THR A 105 11.14 -1.01 23.34
CA THR A 105 12.60 -0.94 23.22
C THR A 105 13.24 -2.23 23.69
N ASP A 106 14.55 -2.40 23.46
CA ASP A 106 15.31 -3.49 24.06
C ASP A 106 15.13 -3.54 25.60
N TRP A 107 15.12 -2.39 26.26
CA TRP A 107 14.87 -2.27 27.70
C TRP A 107 13.50 -2.80 28.12
N GLY A 108 12.43 -2.44 27.40
CA GLY A 108 11.09 -2.94 27.68
C GLY A 108 10.96 -4.45 27.45
N LEU A 109 11.62 -4.97 26.41
CA LEU A 109 11.67 -6.39 26.11
C LEU A 109 12.36 -7.19 27.21
N TYR A 110 13.52 -6.72 27.68
CA TYR A 110 14.24 -7.36 28.79
C TYR A 110 13.45 -7.28 30.11
N LEU A 111 12.84 -6.13 30.42
CA LEU A 111 11.97 -5.99 31.60
C LEU A 111 10.84 -7.02 31.54
N TYR A 112 10.11 -7.08 30.43
CA TYR A 112 8.99 -8.01 30.26
C TYR A 112 9.44 -9.47 30.41
N SER A 113 10.55 -9.82 29.75
CA SER A 113 11.13 -11.17 29.79
C SER A 113 11.57 -11.57 31.21
N ALA A 114 12.06 -10.63 32.01
CA ALA A 114 12.55 -10.90 33.37
C ALA A 114 11.42 -11.01 34.42
N THR A 115 10.25 -10.43 34.17
CA THR A 115 9.21 -10.21 35.20
C THR A 115 7.90 -10.95 34.96
N VAL A 116 7.44 -11.03 33.70
CA VAL A 116 6.12 -11.62 33.35
C VAL A 116 6.24 -13.11 33.01
N ILE A 117 7.45 -13.63 32.90
CA ILE A 117 7.67 -15.03 32.51
C ILE A 117 8.19 -15.88 33.67
N PRO A 118 7.37 -16.21 34.68
CA PRO A 118 7.71 -17.27 35.62
C PRO A 118 7.49 -18.64 34.96
N THR A 119 8.61 -19.32 34.70
CA THR A 119 8.87 -20.76 34.51
C THR A 119 7.97 -21.66 33.62
N PRO A 120 8.59 -22.38 32.65
CA PRO A 120 9.88 -22.10 32.02
C PRO A 120 9.74 -20.95 31.01
N PRO A 121 10.61 -19.93 31.09
CA PRO A 121 10.45 -18.72 30.29
C PRO A 121 10.70 -18.91 28.79
N LEU A 122 9.97 -18.15 27.96
CA LEU A 122 10.46 -17.83 26.62
C LEU A 122 11.65 -16.89 26.81
N THR A 123 12.83 -17.32 26.37
CA THR A 123 13.99 -16.44 26.27
C THR A 123 13.64 -15.26 25.37
N LEU A 124 14.30 -14.11 25.55
CA LEU A 124 14.03 -12.94 24.72
C LEU A 124 14.13 -13.26 23.22
N ALA A 125 15.13 -14.06 22.81
CA ALA A 125 15.29 -14.54 21.44
C ALA A 125 14.07 -15.33 20.91
N ARG A 126 13.28 -15.97 21.78
CA ARG A 126 12.04 -16.64 21.39
C ARG A 126 10.87 -15.67 21.30
N LEU A 127 10.80 -14.72 22.24
CA LEU A 127 9.78 -13.69 22.21
C LEU A 127 9.85 -12.92 20.90
N THR A 128 11.06 -12.54 20.46
CA THR A 128 11.26 -11.80 19.22
C THR A 128 11.07 -12.65 17.96
N LYS A 129 11.32 -13.96 18.02
CA LYS A 129 10.94 -14.89 16.93
C LYS A 129 9.43 -15.10 16.81
N ALA A 130 8.71 -15.01 17.93
CA ALA A 130 7.27 -15.27 17.96
C ALA A 130 6.43 -14.04 17.61
N TYR A 131 6.97 -12.85 17.87
CA TYR A 131 6.24 -11.61 17.71
C TYR A 131 7.03 -10.60 16.87
N PRO A 132 6.34 -9.80 16.04
CA PRO A 132 6.95 -8.83 15.12
C PRO A 132 7.40 -7.56 15.85
N VAL A 133 8.37 -7.71 16.74
CA VAL A 133 8.94 -6.66 17.61
C VAL A 133 10.38 -6.32 17.25
N GLU A 134 11.01 -7.08 16.35
CA GLU A 134 12.37 -6.81 15.92
C GLU A 134 12.41 -5.58 15.01
N ARG A 135 13.59 -4.98 14.92
CA ARG A 135 13.84 -3.81 14.08
C ARG A 135 13.35 -4.01 12.64
N ASP A 136 13.65 -5.15 12.06
CA ASP A 136 13.28 -5.47 10.67
C ASP A 136 11.76 -5.58 10.50
N ASP A 137 11.04 -6.15 11.47
CA ASP A 137 9.59 -6.25 11.44
C ASP A 137 8.92 -4.87 11.57
N LEU A 138 9.43 -4.04 12.47
CA LEU A 138 8.96 -2.66 12.64
C LEU A 138 9.17 -1.88 11.34
N LEU A 139 10.36 -1.94 10.75
CA LEU A 139 10.66 -1.22 9.51
C LEU A 139 9.90 -1.79 8.31
N ALA A 140 9.63 -3.10 8.26
CA ALA A 140 8.77 -3.69 7.25
C ALA A 140 7.35 -3.11 7.30
N ARG A 141 6.76 -2.96 8.49
CA ARG A 141 5.46 -2.29 8.67
C ARG A 141 5.51 -0.82 8.29
N LEU A 142 6.57 -0.12 8.69
CA LEU A 142 6.76 1.29 8.38
C LEU A 142 7.03 1.57 6.91
N SER A 143 7.53 0.58 6.16
CA SER A 143 7.69 0.71 4.71
C SER A 143 6.33 0.86 4.01
N GLN A 144 5.26 0.29 4.59
CA GLN A 144 3.89 0.32 4.04
C GLN A 144 2.89 0.79 5.11
N PRO A 145 2.96 2.07 5.53
CA PRO A 145 2.22 2.55 6.68
C PRO A 145 0.71 2.48 6.49
N HIS A 146 0.18 2.74 5.30
CA HIS A 146 -1.26 2.63 5.01
C HIS A 146 -1.83 1.24 5.32
N ILE A 147 -1.08 0.18 4.97
CA ILE A 147 -1.44 -1.22 5.30
C ILE A 147 -1.42 -1.41 6.82
N HIS A 148 -0.35 -0.95 7.49
CA HIS A 148 -0.26 -1.06 8.95
C HIS A 148 -1.38 -0.32 9.68
N LEU A 149 -1.70 0.91 9.27
CA LEU A 149 -2.77 1.70 9.88
C LEU A 149 -4.14 1.02 9.72
N THR A 150 -4.45 0.50 8.53
CA THR A 150 -5.70 -0.24 8.29
C THR A 150 -5.76 -1.55 9.09
N LEU A 151 -4.67 -2.31 9.16
CA LEU A 151 -4.63 -3.55 9.92
C LEU A 151 -4.68 -3.31 11.44
N ALA A 152 -4.04 -2.26 11.95
CA ALA A 152 -4.14 -1.88 13.35
C ALA A 152 -5.58 -1.53 13.73
N GLU A 153 -6.29 -0.79 12.87
CA GLU A 153 -7.71 -0.49 13.06
C GLU A 153 -8.55 -1.78 13.06
N LEU A 154 -8.37 -2.66 12.07
CA LEU A 154 -9.09 -3.93 11.95
C LEU A 154 -8.88 -4.83 13.16
N ILE A 155 -7.63 -5.05 13.56
CA ILE A 155 -7.28 -6.02 14.62
C ILE A 155 -7.69 -5.52 16.00
N THR A 156 -7.49 -4.23 16.28
CA THR A 156 -7.90 -3.69 17.59
C THR A 156 -9.41 -3.62 17.75
N ARG A 157 -10.18 -3.43 16.66
CA ARG A 157 -11.63 -3.61 16.67
C ARG A 157 -12.04 -5.06 16.83
N LEU A 158 -11.40 -5.97 16.09
CA LEU A 158 -11.64 -7.40 16.21
C LEU A 158 -11.52 -7.85 17.66
N ILE A 159 -10.45 -7.44 18.36
CA ILE A 159 -10.23 -7.76 19.78
C ILE A 159 -11.27 -7.10 20.67
N ALA A 160 -11.59 -5.83 20.42
CA ALA A 160 -12.45 -5.07 21.32
C ALA A 160 -13.93 -5.42 21.24
N GLU A 161 -14.38 -5.84 20.07
CA GLU A 161 -15.76 -6.22 19.82
C GLU A 161 -15.96 -7.75 19.99
N ALA A 162 -14.88 -8.52 20.05
CA ALA A 162 -14.90 -9.99 20.12
C ALA A 162 -15.63 -10.56 21.35
N GLU A 163 -15.43 -9.95 22.53
CA GLU A 163 -15.94 -10.49 23.81
C GLU A 163 -17.47 -10.63 23.79
N ASP A 164 -18.17 -9.68 23.19
CA ASP A 164 -19.64 -9.69 23.08
C ASP A 164 -20.17 -10.80 22.14
N HIS A 165 -19.29 -11.40 21.33
CA HIS A 165 -19.62 -12.42 20.33
C HIS A 165 -19.02 -13.80 20.62
N GLY A 166 -18.22 -13.95 21.68
CA GLY A 166 -17.55 -15.20 22.03
C GLY A 166 -16.39 -15.56 21.09
N ASP A 167 -15.83 -14.56 20.42
CA ASP A 167 -14.69 -14.71 19.51
C ASP A 167 -13.40 -14.33 20.23
N HIS A 168 -12.29 -14.99 19.90
CA HIS A 168 -10.98 -14.65 20.46
C HIS A 168 -9.90 -14.67 19.38
N LEU A 169 -9.11 -13.59 19.31
CA LEU A 169 -7.92 -13.57 18.46
C LEU A 169 -6.84 -14.47 19.09
N VAL A 170 -6.45 -15.54 18.40
CA VAL A 170 -5.45 -16.51 18.88
C VAL A 170 -4.05 -16.17 18.37
N SER A 171 -3.96 -15.71 17.12
CA SER A 171 -2.68 -15.38 16.48
C SER A 171 -2.84 -14.29 15.45
N TYR A 172 -1.79 -13.50 15.29
CA TYR A 172 -1.71 -12.42 14.31
C TYR A 172 -0.26 -12.28 13.85
N GLN A 173 -0.05 -12.26 12.53
CA GLN A 173 1.24 -12.04 11.90
C GLN A 173 1.13 -10.97 10.82
N GLN A 174 2.06 -10.01 10.84
CA GLN A 174 2.12 -8.92 9.87
C GLN A 174 3.56 -8.40 9.74
N PRO A 175 4.14 -8.42 8.52
CA PRO A 175 3.60 -9.02 7.29
C PRO A 175 3.63 -10.56 7.34
N TRP A 176 2.80 -11.24 6.56
CA TRP A 176 2.81 -12.70 6.48
C TRP A 176 3.38 -13.20 5.15
N SER A 177 4.17 -14.27 5.18
CA SER A 177 4.64 -14.92 3.96
C SER A 177 4.84 -16.41 4.12
N HIS A 178 4.53 -17.16 3.07
CA HIS A 178 4.61 -18.61 3.05
C HIS A 178 5.33 -19.10 1.80
N MET A 179 6.25 -20.04 1.97
CA MET A 179 6.97 -20.69 0.88
C MET A 179 6.28 -21.99 0.52
N PHE A 180 5.89 -22.17 -0.73
CA PHE A 180 5.26 -23.38 -1.24
C PHE A 180 5.89 -23.81 -2.57
N HIS A 181 5.64 -25.04 -2.98
CA HIS A 181 6.13 -25.57 -4.26
C HIS A 181 4.94 -25.83 -5.17
N VAL A 182 5.03 -25.39 -6.44
CA VAL A 182 4.07 -25.74 -7.50
C VAL A 182 4.83 -26.51 -8.57
N GLY A 183 4.68 -27.84 -8.58
CA GLY A 183 5.60 -28.72 -9.29
C GLY A 183 7.02 -28.54 -8.75
N GLU A 184 8.00 -28.31 -9.64
CA GLU A 184 9.40 -28.06 -9.27
C GLU A 184 9.68 -26.61 -8.88
N ARG A 185 8.71 -25.69 -9.04
CA ARG A 185 8.93 -24.26 -8.81
C ARG A 185 8.59 -23.89 -7.37
N ARG A 186 9.61 -23.44 -6.63
CA ARG A 186 9.42 -22.80 -5.32
C ARG A 186 8.84 -21.40 -5.51
N GLN A 187 7.69 -21.14 -4.92
CA GLN A 187 6.99 -19.85 -4.94
C GLN A 187 6.85 -19.29 -3.52
N ARG A 188 6.80 -17.97 -3.41
CA ARG A 188 6.54 -17.26 -2.16
C ARG A 188 5.19 -16.57 -2.26
N LEU A 189 4.24 -16.98 -1.44
CA LEU A 189 3.01 -16.24 -1.22
C LEU A 189 3.28 -15.16 -0.16
N ARG A 190 2.73 -13.97 -0.38
CA ARG A 190 2.74 -12.88 0.59
C ARG A 190 1.30 -12.42 0.80
N SER A 191 0.97 -12.14 2.04
CA SER A 191 -0.28 -11.49 2.44
C SER A 191 0.06 -10.36 3.41
N ASP A 192 -0.80 -9.36 3.51
CA ASP A 192 -0.51 -8.19 4.35
C ASP A 192 -0.54 -8.57 5.83
N ALA A 193 -1.45 -9.49 6.19
CA ALA A 193 -1.43 -10.19 7.46
C ALA A 193 -2.04 -11.59 7.34
N ALA A 194 -1.81 -12.39 8.38
CA ALA A 194 -2.57 -13.60 8.66
C ALA A 194 -3.07 -13.56 10.11
N LEU A 195 -4.27 -14.08 10.34
CA LEU A 195 -4.85 -14.14 11.67
C LEU A 195 -5.60 -15.45 11.92
N LEU A 196 -5.67 -15.84 13.19
CA LEU A 196 -6.45 -16.97 13.68
C LEU A 196 -7.48 -16.48 14.70
N ILE A 197 -8.73 -16.88 14.52
CA ILE A 197 -9.82 -16.57 15.46
C ILE A 197 -10.38 -17.88 15.99
N GLU A 198 -10.52 -17.96 17.29
CA GLU A 198 -11.28 -19.02 17.95
C GLU A 198 -12.73 -18.57 18.13
N HIS A 199 -13.66 -19.42 17.71
CA HIS A 199 -15.09 -19.23 17.90
C HIS A 199 -15.72 -20.59 18.21
N ALA A 200 -16.48 -20.66 19.31
CA ALA A 200 -17.16 -21.88 19.75
C ALA A 200 -16.24 -23.13 19.81
N GLY A 201 -14.98 -22.95 20.24
CA GLY A 201 -13.98 -24.03 20.37
C GLY A 201 -13.35 -24.50 19.06
N ALA A 202 -13.62 -23.82 17.94
CA ALA A 202 -12.99 -24.08 16.65
C ALA A 202 -12.13 -22.89 16.21
N THR A 203 -10.99 -23.17 15.57
CA THR A 203 -10.09 -22.14 15.04
C THR A 203 -10.35 -21.89 13.56
N TYR A 204 -10.45 -20.63 13.16
CA TYR A 204 -10.66 -20.18 11.79
C TYR A 204 -9.46 -19.34 11.34
N ALA A 205 -9.00 -19.56 10.10
CA ALA A 205 -7.82 -18.91 9.55
C ALA A 205 -8.18 -17.93 8.44
N PHE A 206 -7.59 -16.73 8.50
CA PHE A 206 -7.77 -15.70 7.50
C PHE A 206 -6.43 -15.13 7.02
N LEU A 207 -6.34 -14.90 5.71
CA LEU A 207 -5.36 -14.03 5.09
C LEU A 207 -6.00 -12.67 4.85
N VAL A 208 -5.29 -11.58 5.16
CA VAL A 208 -5.82 -10.22 5.04
C VAL A 208 -5.06 -9.47 3.95
N HIS A 209 -5.80 -8.85 3.04
CA HIS A 209 -5.28 -7.97 2.00
C HIS A 209 -5.88 -6.57 2.12
N VAL A 210 -5.03 -5.56 2.05
CA VAL A 210 -5.39 -4.15 2.18
C VAL A 210 -5.07 -3.41 0.87
N ASP A 211 -6.09 -2.74 0.32
CA ASP A 211 -6.06 -1.95 -0.91
C ASP A 211 -6.79 -0.60 -0.70
N THR A 212 -6.41 0.09 0.36
CA THR A 212 -7.02 1.37 0.81
C THR A 212 -6.16 2.60 0.55
N GLY A 213 -4.98 2.44 -0.06
CA GLY A 213 -4.05 3.54 -0.31
C GLY A 213 -4.46 4.47 -1.46
N PRO A 214 -3.91 5.69 -1.52
CA PRO A 214 -4.13 6.65 -2.63
C PRO A 214 -3.72 6.09 -3.99
N HIS A 215 -2.74 5.19 -3.96
CA HIS A 215 -2.19 4.52 -5.12
C HIS A 215 -2.56 3.06 -5.00
N HIS A 216 -3.70 2.72 -5.60
CA HIS A 216 -4.22 1.37 -5.57
C HIS A 216 -3.25 0.40 -6.21
N ARG A 217 -3.26 -0.84 -5.71
CA ARG A 217 -2.43 -1.87 -6.32
C ARG A 217 -2.79 -2.07 -7.78
N ALA A 218 -1.78 -2.27 -8.60
CA ALA A 218 -1.92 -2.51 -10.03
C ALA A 218 -2.78 -3.75 -10.25
N GLU A 219 -3.80 -3.62 -11.09
CA GLU A 219 -4.79 -4.69 -11.35
C GLU A 219 -4.11 -6.01 -11.76
N LYS A 220 -3.05 -5.90 -12.56
CA LYS A 220 -2.25 -7.03 -13.02
C LYS A 220 -1.58 -7.78 -11.86
N GLN A 221 -1.10 -7.05 -10.85
CA GLN A 221 -0.43 -7.63 -9.68
C GLN A 221 -1.46 -8.33 -8.78
N ILE A 222 -2.59 -7.68 -8.49
CA ILE A 222 -3.69 -8.29 -7.74
C ILE A 222 -4.17 -9.58 -8.40
N GLY A 223 -4.40 -9.55 -9.72
CA GLY A 223 -4.80 -10.75 -10.44
C GLY A 223 -3.73 -11.85 -10.38
N ALA A 224 -2.44 -11.52 -10.36
CA ALA A 224 -1.36 -12.50 -10.20
C ALA A 224 -1.35 -13.12 -8.80
N ASP A 225 -1.56 -12.31 -7.78
CA ASP A 225 -1.62 -12.75 -6.38
C ASP A 225 -2.85 -13.66 -6.15
N LEU A 226 -4.03 -13.27 -6.66
CA LEU A 226 -5.25 -14.07 -6.62
C LEU A 226 -5.08 -15.42 -7.33
N ARG A 227 -4.41 -15.46 -8.49
CA ARG A 227 -4.12 -16.72 -9.18
C ARG A 227 -3.15 -17.61 -8.38
N SER A 228 -2.15 -17.01 -7.72
CA SER A 228 -1.21 -17.74 -6.87
C SER A 228 -1.92 -18.33 -5.65
N LEU A 229 -2.87 -17.62 -5.07
CA LEU A 229 -3.75 -18.11 -3.99
C LEU A 229 -4.63 -19.27 -4.45
N LEU A 230 -5.23 -19.18 -5.64
CA LEU A 230 -6.04 -20.26 -6.21
C LEU A 230 -5.22 -21.52 -6.50
N ASP A 231 -4.00 -21.35 -7.01
CA ASP A 231 -3.06 -22.46 -7.24
C ASP A 231 -2.72 -23.17 -5.93
N LEU A 232 -2.41 -22.40 -4.88
CA LEU A 232 -2.08 -22.95 -3.57
C LEU A 232 -3.27 -23.64 -2.89
N ARG A 233 -4.48 -23.09 -3.03
CA ARG A 233 -5.70 -23.76 -2.55
C ARG A 233 -5.93 -25.09 -3.28
N ALA A 234 -5.78 -25.11 -4.60
CA ALA A 234 -5.92 -26.35 -5.37
C ALA A 234 -4.90 -27.41 -4.91
N MET A 235 -3.67 -27.01 -4.61
CA MET A 235 -2.67 -27.91 -4.03
C MET A 235 -3.05 -28.38 -2.63
N SER A 236 -3.53 -27.49 -1.76
CA SER A 236 -3.92 -27.84 -0.39
C SER A 236 -5.08 -28.83 -0.36
N LEU A 237 -6.03 -28.72 -1.30
CA LEU A 237 -7.13 -29.68 -1.46
C LEU A 237 -6.63 -31.08 -1.83
N LEU A 238 -5.57 -31.20 -2.64
CA LEU A 238 -4.95 -32.51 -2.94
C LEU A 238 -4.41 -33.18 -1.67
N TYR A 239 -3.94 -32.37 -0.71
CA TYR A 239 -3.46 -32.83 0.60
C TYR A 239 -4.57 -32.86 1.68
N ARG A 240 -5.84 -32.65 1.30
CA ARG A 240 -7.01 -32.61 2.20
C ARG A 240 -6.87 -31.59 3.34
N GLN A 241 -6.17 -30.48 3.10
CA GLN A 241 -6.04 -29.37 4.05
C GLN A 241 -7.03 -28.26 3.69
N SER A 242 -7.73 -27.72 4.70
CA SER A 242 -8.49 -26.48 4.53
C SER A 242 -7.54 -25.32 4.28
N TRP A 243 -7.94 -24.37 3.43
CA TRP A 243 -7.15 -23.20 3.07
C TRP A 243 -7.75 -21.95 3.74
N PRO A 244 -6.95 -20.97 4.21
CA PRO A 244 -7.50 -19.78 4.84
C PRO A 244 -8.51 -19.04 3.96
N HIS A 245 -9.53 -18.47 4.60
CA HIS A 245 -10.40 -17.50 3.96
C HIS A 245 -9.67 -16.19 3.71
N LEU A 246 -10.16 -15.40 2.77
CA LEU A 246 -9.58 -14.12 2.39
C LEU A 246 -10.41 -12.96 2.94
N LEU A 247 -9.81 -12.07 3.72
CA LEU A 247 -10.39 -10.78 4.10
C LEU A 247 -9.76 -9.68 3.25
N ILE A 248 -10.58 -8.91 2.56
CA ILE A 248 -10.15 -7.79 1.74
C ILE A 248 -10.71 -6.49 2.32
N VAL A 249 -9.83 -5.54 2.65
CA VAL A 249 -10.21 -4.17 2.98
C VAL A 249 -9.81 -3.27 1.82
N THR A 250 -10.78 -2.63 1.19
CA THR A 250 -10.57 -1.84 -0.03
C THR A 250 -11.31 -0.49 0.06
N THR A 251 -11.36 0.27 -1.03
CA THR A 251 -12.26 1.42 -1.17
C THR A 251 -13.50 1.07 -2.00
N GLU A 252 -14.56 1.87 -1.88
CA GLU A 252 -15.83 1.64 -2.58
C GLU A 252 -15.70 1.62 -4.11
N HIS A 253 -14.91 2.53 -4.70
CA HIS A 253 -14.72 2.59 -6.15
C HIS A 253 -13.93 1.40 -6.73
N ARG A 254 -13.29 0.59 -5.88
CA ARG A 254 -12.53 -0.61 -6.26
C ARG A 254 -13.37 -1.89 -6.21
N LEU A 255 -14.61 -1.84 -5.72
CA LEU A 255 -15.48 -3.02 -5.59
C LEU A 255 -15.68 -3.76 -6.92
N THR A 256 -15.96 -3.02 -8.00
CA THR A 256 -16.16 -3.59 -9.35
C THR A 256 -14.91 -4.25 -9.89
N LEU A 257 -13.75 -3.65 -9.63
CA LEU A 257 -12.49 -4.26 -10.02
C LEU A 257 -12.27 -5.58 -9.28
N TRP A 258 -12.43 -5.60 -7.95
CA TRP A 258 -12.27 -6.82 -7.16
C TRP A 258 -13.21 -7.93 -7.61
N ALA A 259 -14.50 -7.62 -7.84
CA ALA A 259 -15.47 -8.56 -8.39
C ALA A 259 -14.97 -9.17 -9.71
N SER A 260 -14.53 -8.31 -10.64
CA SER A 260 -14.04 -8.75 -11.95
C SER A 260 -12.77 -9.61 -11.85
N LEU A 261 -11.82 -9.26 -10.98
CA LEU A 261 -10.56 -9.97 -10.82
C LEU A 261 -10.75 -11.32 -10.11
N LEU A 262 -11.68 -11.41 -9.17
CA LEU A 262 -12.06 -12.67 -8.52
C LEU A 262 -12.68 -13.63 -9.54
N ALA A 263 -13.65 -13.15 -10.33
CA ALA A 263 -14.29 -13.91 -11.39
C ALA A 263 -13.29 -14.37 -12.47
N GLU A 264 -12.47 -13.45 -12.98
CA GLU A 264 -11.49 -13.72 -14.03
C GLU A 264 -10.40 -14.68 -13.56
N SER A 265 -9.93 -14.55 -12.32
CA SER A 265 -8.90 -15.44 -11.77
C SER A 265 -9.44 -16.85 -11.55
N ALA A 266 -10.67 -16.98 -11.04
CA ALA A 266 -11.36 -18.26 -10.87
C ALA A 266 -11.58 -18.96 -12.22
N LEU A 267 -12.07 -18.23 -13.23
CA LEU A 267 -12.29 -18.72 -14.59
C LEU A 267 -10.99 -19.20 -15.24
N LYS A 268 -9.91 -18.41 -15.16
CA LYS A 268 -8.59 -18.77 -15.72
C LYS A 268 -7.99 -20.03 -15.10
N ARG A 269 -8.36 -20.35 -13.87
CA ARG A 269 -7.93 -21.57 -13.17
C ARG A 269 -8.97 -22.68 -13.21
N THR A 270 -10.12 -22.46 -13.85
CA THR A 270 -11.26 -23.40 -13.86
C THR A 270 -11.59 -23.89 -12.44
N THR A 271 -11.60 -22.98 -11.47
CA THR A 271 -11.87 -23.28 -10.05
C THR A 271 -13.00 -22.40 -9.53
N ARG A 272 -13.57 -22.76 -8.37
CA ARG A 272 -14.51 -21.89 -7.66
C ARG A 272 -13.81 -20.59 -7.22
N PRO A 273 -14.52 -19.46 -7.02
CA PRO A 273 -13.92 -18.27 -6.41
C PRO A 273 -13.33 -18.54 -5.02
N LEU A 274 -12.44 -17.66 -4.55
CA LEU A 274 -11.93 -17.71 -3.18
C LEU A 274 -13.07 -17.39 -2.19
N ALA A 275 -13.06 -18.05 -1.03
CA ALA A 275 -14.02 -17.79 0.04
C ALA A 275 -13.49 -16.70 0.98
N GLY A 276 -14.40 -15.97 1.62
CA GLY A 276 -14.08 -14.94 2.60
C GLY A 276 -14.96 -13.70 2.45
N GLY A 277 -14.47 -12.56 2.95
CA GLY A 277 -15.21 -11.31 3.03
C GLY A 277 -14.45 -10.14 2.41
N LEU A 278 -15.19 -9.21 1.81
CA LEU A 278 -14.67 -7.92 1.37
C LEU A 278 -15.44 -6.80 2.08
N THR A 279 -14.72 -5.82 2.63
CA THR A 279 -15.29 -4.61 3.23
C THR A 279 -14.53 -3.37 2.76
N THR A 280 -15.00 -2.19 3.15
CA THR A 280 -14.30 -0.92 2.89
C THR A 280 -13.77 -0.30 4.17
N GLY A 281 -12.74 0.55 4.05
CA GLY A 281 -12.16 1.25 5.19
C GLY A 281 -13.19 2.06 5.96
N GLU A 282 -14.09 2.75 5.25
CA GLU A 282 -15.17 3.56 5.83
C GLU A 282 -16.23 2.69 6.53
N ALA A 283 -16.51 1.50 6.00
CA ALA A 283 -17.50 0.61 6.59
C ALA A 283 -17.05 0.10 7.98
N MET A 284 -15.74 -0.06 8.21
CA MET A 284 -15.20 -0.51 9.50
C MET A 284 -15.52 0.43 10.67
N GLU A 285 -15.87 1.69 10.42
CA GLU A 285 -16.28 2.63 11.47
C GLU A 285 -17.53 2.17 12.23
N HIS A 286 -18.41 1.41 11.55
CA HIS A 286 -19.66 0.86 12.10
C HIS A 286 -19.46 -0.36 13.00
N GLY A 287 -18.22 -0.84 13.14
CA GLY A 287 -17.88 -2.06 13.87
C GLY A 287 -17.65 -3.25 12.94
N LEU A 288 -16.71 -4.11 13.32
CA LEU A 288 -16.29 -5.27 12.54
C LEU A 288 -17.36 -6.36 12.50
N TYR A 289 -18.13 -6.51 13.60
CA TYR A 289 -19.22 -7.48 13.72
C TYR A 289 -20.55 -6.98 13.14
N ALA A 290 -20.63 -5.72 12.73
CA ALA A 290 -21.77 -5.20 11.99
C ALA A 290 -21.87 -5.85 10.60
N ALA A 291 -23.01 -5.69 9.93
CA ALA A 291 -23.21 -6.13 8.57
C ALA A 291 -22.46 -5.23 7.58
N ILE A 292 -21.15 -5.42 7.47
CA ILE A 292 -20.23 -4.60 6.65
C ILE A 292 -19.48 -5.42 5.60
N TRP A 293 -19.61 -6.75 5.62
CA TRP A 293 -18.86 -7.65 4.76
C TRP A 293 -19.67 -8.06 3.54
N ARG A 294 -19.01 -8.21 2.39
CA ARG A 294 -19.55 -8.83 1.18
C ARG A 294 -18.92 -10.19 0.99
N ASP A 295 -19.73 -11.23 0.80
CA ASP A 295 -19.22 -12.56 0.50
C ASP A 295 -18.48 -12.58 -0.85
N LEU A 296 -17.22 -13.06 -0.84
CA LEU A 296 -16.39 -13.08 -2.04
C LEU A 296 -16.93 -13.99 -3.15
N ALA A 297 -17.55 -15.12 -2.78
CA ALA A 297 -18.11 -16.04 -3.76
C ALA A 297 -19.30 -15.40 -4.49
N THR A 298 -20.19 -14.71 -3.76
CA THR A 298 -21.31 -13.95 -4.32
C THR A 298 -20.80 -12.78 -5.17
N LEU A 299 -19.77 -12.07 -4.70
CA LEU A 299 -19.15 -10.95 -5.41
C LEU A 299 -18.57 -11.34 -6.77
N ALA A 300 -17.99 -12.54 -6.89
CA ALA A 300 -17.43 -13.03 -8.15
C ALA A 300 -18.50 -13.36 -9.22
N HIS A 301 -19.79 -13.42 -8.87
CA HIS A 301 -20.87 -13.78 -9.80
C HIS A 301 -21.84 -12.63 -10.10
N THR A 302 -21.63 -11.44 -9.53
CA THR A 302 -22.50 -10.28 -9.80
C THR A 302 -21.88 -9.32 -10.81
N ASN A 303 -22.75 -8.69 -11.61
CA ASN A 303 -22.39 -7.56 -12.45
C ASN A 303 -22.43 -6.23 -11.69
N ASN A 304 -23.11 -6.19 -10.53
CA ASN A 304 -23.21 -4.99 -9.70
C ASN A 304 -22.86 -5.28 -8.22
N PRO A 305 -21.63 -5.00 -7.78
CA PRO A 305 -21.16 -5.22 -6.41
C PRO A 305 -21.92 -4.45 -5.32
N THR A 306 -22.54 -3.32 -5.65
CA THR A 306 -23.19 -2.46 -4.65
C THR A 306 -24.53 -3.03 -4.17
N HIS A 307 -25.13 -3.95 -4.93
CA HIS A 307 -26.41 -4.58 -4.59
C HIS A 307 -26.24 -5.89 -3.80
N ILE A 308 -25.01 -6.31 -3.49
CA ILE A 308 -24.78 -7.53 -2.71
C ILE A 308 -25.19 -7.25 -1.26
N PRO A 309 -25.98 -8.15 -0.63
CA PRO A 309 -26.32 -8.01 0.78
C PRO A 309 -25.06 -8.06 1.64
N LEU A 310 -24.98 -7.12 2.58
CA LEU A 310 -23.91 -7.12 3.57
C LEU A 310 -24.20 -8.18 4.64
N ILE A 311 -23.15 -8.85 5.10
CA ILE A 311 -23.20 -9.89 6.12
C ILE A 311 -22.32 -9.50 7.32
N ALA A 312 -22.68 -10.02 8.50
CA ALA A 312 -21.89 -9.85 9.72
C ALA A 312 -20.64 -10.75 9.70
N PHE A 313 -19.61 -10.38 10.48
CA PHE A 313 -18.36 -11.13 10.54
C PHE A 313 -18.53 -12.64 10.86
N PRO A 314 -19.39 -13.06 11.82
CA PRO A 314 -19.57 -14.48 12.13
C PRO A 314 -20.04 -15.33 10.93
N ALA A 315 -20.72 -14.73 9.94
CA ALA A 315 -21.12 -15.43 8.72
C ALA A 315 -19.95 -15.81 7.79
N LEU A 316 -18.74 -15.32 8.09
CA LEU A 316 -17.49 -15.67 7.41
C LEU A 316 -16.77 -16.88 8.04
N LEU A 317 -17.17 -17.29 9.25
CA LEU A 317 -16.62 -18.43 10.00
C LEU A 317 -17.23 -19.75 9.51
N ARG A 318 -16.90 -20.16 8.28
CA ARG A 318 -17.56 -21.33 7.63
C ARG A 318 -16.82 -22.64 7.83
N GLU A 319 -15.52 -22.64 7.58
CA GLU A 319 -14.69 -23.84 7.62
C GLU A 319 -13.57 -23.65 8.63
N PRO A 320 -13.44 -24.54 9.63
CA PRO A 320 -12.34 -24.47 10.59
C PRO A 320 -11.01 -24.77 9.89
N ALA A 321 -9.97 -24.10 10.37
CA ALA A 321 -8.60 -24.35 9.97
C ALA A 321 -8.16 -25.73 10.48
N SER A 322 -7.47 -26.49 9.62
CA SER A 322 -6.75 -27.68 10.08
C SER A 322 -5.67 -27.30 11.10
N GLU A 323 -5.33 -28.21 12.00
CA GLU A 323 -4.23 -28.00 12.97
C GLU A 323 -2.90 -27.64 12.28
N ALA A 324 -2.60 -28.27 11.14
CA ALA A 324 -1.41 -27.96 10.35
C ALA A 324 -1.42 -26.53 9.80
N LEU A 325 -2.58 -26.04 9.35
CA LEU A 325 -2.73 -24.67 8.88
C LEU A 325 -2.64 -23.68 10.05
N ALA A 326 -3.36 -23.96 11.14
CA ALA A 326 -3.31 -23.16 12.36
C ALA A 326 -1.86 -23.04 12.85
N GLU A 327 -1.11 -24.14 12.87
CA GLU A 327 0.30 -24.14 13.22
C GLU A 327 1.17 -23.37 12.23
N SER A 328 0.89 -23.45 10.92
CA SER A 328 1.66 -22.69 9.93
C SER A 328 1.53 -21.17 10.10
N ILE A 329 0.43 -20.70 10.68
CA ILE A 329 0.15 -19.29 10.95
C ILE A 329 0.57 -18.92 12.38
N SER A 330 0.29 -19.77 13.38
CA SER A 330 0.56 -19.47 14.79
C SER A 330 2.00 -19.76 15.20
N GLN A 331 2.63 -20.74 14.56
CA GLN A 331 3.93 -21.31 14.89
C GLN A 331 4.03 -21.79 16.35
N GLN A 332 2.90 -22.10 17.01
CA GLN A 332 2.83 -22.43 18.44
C GLN A 332 3.57 -23.73 18.80
N HIS A 333 3.44 -24.80 18.02
CA HIS A 333 4.20 -26.06 18.19
C HIS A 333 5.68 -25.85 17.91
N THR A 334 6.00 -25.04 16.91
CA THR A 334 7.39 -24.65 16.61
C THR A 334 7.99 -23.91 17.81
N PHE A 335 7.30 -22.91 18.36
CA PHE A 335 7.75 -22.18 19.53
C PHE A 335 7.79 -23.03 20.80
N SER A 336 6.83 -23.93 21.01
CA SER A 336 6.83 -24.84 22.17
C SER A 336 7.90 -25.92 22.07
N SER A 337 8.20 -26.44 20.87
CA SER A 337 9.32 -27.38 20.68
C SER A 337 10.67 -26.70 20.89
N ILE A 338 10.83 -25.45 20.44
CA ILE A 338 11.98 -24.61 20.76
C ILE A 338 12.03 -24.33 22.27
N ARG A 339 10.88 -24.11 22.91
CA ARG A 339 10.75 -23.94 24.38
C ARG A 339 11.30 -25.14 25.13
N LEU A 340 10.90 -26.35 24.76
CA LEU A 340 11.36 -27.59 25.37
C LEU A 340 12.86 -27.84 25.11
N LYS A 341 13.35 -27.54 23.90
CA LYS A 341 14.76 -27.75 23.53
C LYS A 341 15.73 -26.85 24.31
N GLU A 342 15.47 -25.55 24.46
CA GLU A 342 16.40 -24.71 25.24
C GLU A 342 16.12 -24.69 26.74
N ALA A 343 14.94 -25.10 27.23
CA ALA A 343 14.77 -25.39 28.66
C ALA A 343 15.69 -26.54 29.12
N ALA A 344 16.08 -27.42 28.19
CA ALA A 344 17.07 -28.48 28.41
C ALA A 344 18.53 -28.02 28.22
N LEU A 345 18.79 -26.79 27.75
CA LEU A 345 20.15 -26.27 27.63
C LEU A 345 20.61 -25.66 28.97
N PRO A 346 21.89 -25.81 29.34
CA PRO A 346 22.43 -25.13 30.51
C PRO A 346 22.29 -23.61 30.35
N PRO A 347 22.07 -22.85 31.45
CA PRO A 347 21.92 -21.41 31.37
C PRO A 347 23.17 -20.82 30.68
N PRO A 348 22.99 -19.96 29.66
CA PRO A 348 24.12 -19.37 28.96
C PRO A 348 25.00 -18.64 29.98
N HIS A 349 26.32 -18.72 29.81
CA HIS A 349 27.25 -17.91 30.58
C HIS A 349 26.78 -16.45 30.55
N ALA A 350 26.74 -15.81 31.72
CA ALA A 350 26.23 -14.46 31.84
C ALA A 350 27.15 -13.50 31.08
N HIS A 351 26.84 -13.27 29.80
CA HIS A 351 27.50 -12.23 29.03
C HIS A 351 27.25 -10.88 29.71
N GLU A 352 28.31 -10.09 29.84
CA GLU A 352 28.25 -8.73 30.38
C GLU A 352 27.32 -7.84 29.54
N HIS A 353 27.24 -8.14 28.24
CA HIS A 353 26.44 -7.44 27.25
C HIS A 353 25.18 -8.22 26.87
N LEU A 354 24.08 -7.49 26.77
CA LEU A 354 22.78 -7.96 26.32
C LEU A 354 22.63 -7.76 24.81
N THR A 355 22.10 -8.77 24.11
CA THR A 355 21.77 -8.69 22.67
C THR A 355 20.72 -7.61 22.42
N ARG A 356 20.91 -6.82 21.36
CA ARG A 356 19.95 -5.83 20.89
C ARG A 356 19.11 -6.43 19.74
N TYR A 357 17.81 -6.20 19.78
CA TYR A 357 16.82 -6.63 18.79
C TYR A 357 16.17 -5.45 18.06
N VAL A 358 16.00 -4.33 18.76
CA VAL A 358 15.37 -3.11 18.22
C VAL A 358 16.43 -2.07 17.86
N GLY A 359 17.43 -1.90 18.74
CA GLY A 359 18.53 -0.94 18.54
C GLY A 359 18.18 0.47 19.00
N GLU A 360 18.75 1.48 18.33
CA GLU A 360 18.49 2.90 18.60
C GLU A 360 17.09 3.35 18.16
N SER A 361 16.71 4.57 18.56
CA SER A 361 15.44 5.18 18.16
C SER A 361 15.31 5.24 16.64
N LEU A 362 14.25 4.62 16.11
CA LEU A 362 13.92 4.64 14.69
C LEU A 362 13.69 6.08 14.18
N GLN A 363 13.15 6.96 15.03
CA GLN A 363 12.86 8.34 14.68
C GLN A 363 14.14 9.17 14.55
N ASP A 364 15.09 9.00 15.47
CA ASP A 364 16.37 9.72 15.47
C ASP A 364 17.30 9.22 14.35
N GLU A 365 17.25 7.92 14.04
CA GLU A 365 17.97 7.37 12.89
C GLU A 365 17.40 7.89 11.57
N ALA A 366 16.07 7.89 11.41
CA ALA A 366 15.44 8.45 10.23
C ALA A 366 15.79 9.94 10.02
N ALA A 367 15.88 10.71 11.11
CA ALA A 367 16.28 12.13 11.05
C ALA A 367 17.74 12.34 10.64
N ARG A 368 18.60 11.33 10.80
CA ARG A 368 20.02 11.35 10.42
C ARG A 368 20.28 10.75 9.03
N LEU A 369 19.24 10.29 8.33
CA LEU A 369 19.40 9.71 6.99
C LEU A 369 20.05 10.69 6.03
N ASP A 370 21.19 10.28 5.48
CA ASP A 370 21.89 11.00 4.44
C ASP A 370 21.76 10.34 3.06
N ARG A 371 22.29 11.03 2.05
CA ARG A 371 22.29 10.57 0.66
C ARG A 371 23.02 9.25 0.47
N GLU A 372 24.15 9.04 1.14
CA GLU A 372 24.99 7.85 0.95
C GLU A 372 24.28 6.62 1.51
N GLN A 373 23.67 6.75 2.69
CA GLN A 373 22.83 5.72 3.31
C GLN A 373 21.61 5.38 2.44
N ILE A 374 20.89 6.39 1.93
CA ILE A 374 19.77 6.17 1.02
C ILE A 374 20.22 5.40 -0.22
N GLN A 375 21.32 5.83 -0.85
CA GLN A 375 21.85 5.14 -2.02
C GLN A 375 22.24 3.69 -1.67
N HIS A 376 22.84 3.45 -0.50
CA HIS A 376 23.23 2.14 0.00
C HIS A 376 22.04 1.17 0.12
N PHE A 377 20.91 1.61 0.71
CA PHE A 377 19.71 0.77 0.85
C PHE A 377 19.06 0.37 -0.47
N PHE A 378 19.27 1.18 -1.51
CA PHE A 378 18.63 1.00 -2.82
C PHE A 378 19.61 0.66 -3.96
N VAL A 379 20.82 0.16 -3.64
CA VAL A 379 21.77 -0.31 -4.65
C VAL A 379 21.23 -1.56 -5.36
N ARG A 380 21.36 -1.56 -6.70
CA ARG A 380 20.80 -2.49 -7.70
C ARG A 380 20.89 -4.01 -7.45
N GLN A 381 21.75 -4.50 -6.55
CA GLN A 381 22.01 -5.94 -6.36
C GLN A 381 21.60 -6.48 -4.99
N ARG A 382 21.12 -5.62 -4.07
CA ARG A 382 20.88 -6.04 -2.69
C ARG A 382 19.52 -6.65 -2.47
N LYS A 383 19.45 -7.53 -1.46
CA LYS A 383 18.28 -8.31 -1.07
C LYS A 383 17.10 -7.36 -0.79
N THR A 384 15.88 -7.81 -1.09
CA THR A 384 14.63 -7.04 -0.86
C THR A 384 14.50 -6.47 0.56
N GLN A 385 15.17 -7.06 1.54
CA GLN A 385 15.11 -6.69 2.95
C GLN A 385 15.75 -5.32 3.25
N GLU A 386 16.92 -5.00 2.68
CA GLU A 386 17.56 -3.69 2.90
C GLU A 386 16.77 -2.55 2.25
N SER A 387 16.17 -2.80 1.09
CA SER A 387 15.27 -1.81 0.48
C SER A 387 14.00 -1.61 1.28
N VAL A 388 13.50 -2.66 1.97
CA VAL A 388 12.37 -2.54 2.91
C VAL A 388 12.78 -1.73 4.14
N TYR A 389 13.94 -2.02 4.71
CA TYR A 389 14.54 -1.28 5.81
C TYR A 389 14.67 0.21 5.47
N GLY A 390 15.34 0.53 4.36
CA GLY A 390 15.54 1.90 3.89
C GLY A 390 14.22 2.60 3.58
N ALA A 391 13.22 1.90 3.06
CA ALA A 391 11.90 2.47 2.83
C ALA A 391 11.13 2.77 4.12
N GLY A 392 11.31 1.95 5.17
CA GLY A 392 10.77 2.20 6.50
C GLY A 392 11.35 3.47 7.12
N LEU A 393 12.67 3.62 7.12
CA LEU A 393 13.32 4.83 7.65
C LEU A 393 13.01 6.07 6.80
N LEU A 394 13.02 5.95 5.47
CA LEU A 394 12.71 7.07 4.59
C LEU A 394 11.24 7.50 4.74
N THR A 395 10.33 6.57 5.05
CA THR A 395 8.94 6.91 5.42
C THR A 395 8.89 7.76 6.69
N LEU A 396 9.78 7.57 7.65
CA LEU A 396 9.84 8.41 8.87
C LEU A 396 10.53 9.75 8.62
N ALA A 397 11.52 9.80 7.74
CA ALA A 397 12.30 10.99 7.44
C ALA A 397 11.53 12.01 6.59
N LEU A 398 10.71 11.54 5.65
CA LEU A 398 9.97 12.39 4.74
C LEU A 398 8.68 12.94 5.34
N THR A 399 8.38 14.19 5.05
CA THR A 399 7.10 14.84 5.36
C THR A 399 5.97 14.29 4.50
N ALA A 400 4.73 14.52 4.93
CA ALA A 400 3.55 14.15 4.14
C ALA A 400 3.53 14.81 2.74
N GLN A 401 3.98 16.07 2.63
CA GLN A 401 4.00 16.80 1.37
C GLN A 401 5.06 16.25 0.41
N GLU A 402 6.24 15.90 0.90
CA GLU A 402 7.29 15.26 0.10
C GLU A 402 6.89 13.88 -0.41
N LYS A 403 6.22 13.08 0.43
CA LYS A 403 5.66 11.78 0.00
C LYS A 403 4.63 11.96 -1.12
N ARG A 404 3.77 12.98 -1.05
CA ARG A 404 2.82 13.34 -2.13
C ARG A 404 3.56 13.75 -3.40
N LEU A 405 4.59 14.59 -3.30
CA LEU A 405 5.41 14.99 -4.44
C LEU A 405 6.02 13.79 -5.15
N LEU A 406 6.68 12.90 -4.39
CA LEU A 406 7.27 11.68 -4.95
C LEU A 406 6.22 10.80 -5.61
N ALA A 407 5.04 10.67 -5.02
CA ALA A 407 3.97 9.89 -5.61
C ALA A 407 3.44 10.49 -6.92
N PHE A 408 3.23 11.81 -6.98
CA PHE A 408 2.85 12.50 -8.22
C PHE A 408 3.90 12.33 -9.29
N VAL A 409 5.19 12.54 -8.98
CA VAL A 409 6.26 12.40 -9.98
C VAL A 409 6.44 10.94 -10.40
N ALA A 410 6.21 9.96 -9.52
CA ALA A 410 6.22 8.53 -9.86
C ALA A 410 5.17 8.19 -10.93
N HIS A 411 3.97 8.76 -10.80
CA HIS A 411 2.82 8.45 -11.65
C HIS A 411 2.69 9.40 -12.84
N HIS A 412 3.27 10.59 -12.76
CA HIS A 412 3.27 11.60 -13.81
C HIS A 412 4.70 12.12 -13.94
N PRO A 413 5.59 11.39 -14.64
CA PRO A 413 6.93 11.89 -14.86
C PRO A 413 6.89 13.21 -15.64
N LEU A 414 7.90 14.05 -15.44
CA LEU A 414 8.11 15.32 -16.13
C LEU A 414 7.10 16.43 -15.82
N LEU A 415 6.52 16.47 -14.61
CA LEU A 415 5.76 17.63 -14.16
C LEU A 415 6.69 18.85 -13.92
N ASP A 416 6.19 20.07 -14.14
CA ASP A 416 6.83 21.30 -13.64
C ASP A 416 6.41 21.64 -12.20
N LEU A 417 7.13 22.61 -11.64
CA LEU A 417 6.88 23.19 -10.33
C LEU A 417 5.45 23.73 -10.20
N GLN A 418 4.91 24.39 -11.22
CA GLN A 418 3.56 24.98 -11.15
C GLN A 418 2.49 23.89 -11.08
N THR A 419 2.64 22.84 -11.86
CA THR A 419 1.71 21.70 -11.91
C THR A 419 1.80 20.89 -10.62
N LEU A 420 3.01 20.63 -10.11
CA LEU A 420 3.19 20.02 -8.79
C LEU A 420 2.56 20.86 -7.68
N HIS A 421 2.74 22.18 -7.73
CA HIS A 421 2.13 23.08 -6.76
C HIS A 421 0.61 23.02 -6.81
N THR A 422 0.00 23.09 -8.00
CA THR A 422 -1.46 22.96 -8.16
C THR A 422 -1.99 21.60 -7.71
N LEU A 423 -1.25 20.51 -7.98
CA LEU A 423 -1.62 19.17 -7.51
C LEU A 423 -1.60 19.06 -5.98
N LEU A 424 -0.63 19.70 -5.32
CA LEU A 424 -0.54 19.71 -3.86
C LEU A 424 -1.54 20.66 -3.20
N ARG A 425 -1.80 21.80 -3.84
CA ARG A 425 -2.55 22.93 -3.30
C ARG A 425 -3.35 23.57 -4.44
N PRO A 426 -4.51 23.00 -4.81
CA PRO A 426 -5.36 23.58 -5.86
C PRO A 426 -5.75 25.03 -5.54
N ASP A 427 -5.88 25.38 -4.25
CA ASP A 427 -6.24 26.74 -3.75
C ASP A 427 -5.05 27.59 -3.34
N GLY A 428 -3.84 27.10 -3.60
CA GLY A 428 -2.62 27.74 -3.13
C GLY A 428 -2.52 29.17 -3.61
N VAL A 429 -2.39 30.12 -2.68
CA VAL A 429 -1.95 31.49 -3.00
C VAL A 429 -0.57 31.39 -3.67
N PRO A 430 -0.25 32.15 -4.73
CA PRO A 430 1.03 32.03 -5.45
C PRO A 430 2.28 32.10 -4.55
N LYS A 431 2.20 32.77 -3.40
CA LYS A 431 3.29 32.83 -2.40
C LYS A 431 3.65 31.46 -1.78
N ALA A 432 2.72 30.50 -1.79
CA ALA A 432 2.90 29.15 -1.26
C ALA A 432 3.81 28.28 -2.15
N ILE A 433 4.11 28.69 -3.39
CA ILE A 433 5.03 27.96 -4.28
C ILE A 433 6.43 27.81 -3.69
N LYS A 434 6.86 28.75 -2.83
CA LYS A 434 8.15 28.70 -2.12
C LYS A 434 8.27 27.48 -1.20
N SER A 435 7.16 27.06 -0.57
CA SER A 435 7.15 25.84 0.24
C SER A 435 7.36 24.61 -0.64
N THR A 436 6.65 24.52 -1.77
CA THR A 436 6.83 23.41 -2.72
C THR A 436 8.25 23.37 -3.26
N GLN A 437 8.85 24.53 -3.56
CA GLN A 437 10.25 24.62 -3.99
C GLN A 437 11.24 24.19 -2.90
N HIS A 438 10.96 24.51 -1.63
CA HIS A 438 11.78 24.04 -0.51
C HIS A 438 11.76 22.51 -0.41
N ASP A 439 10.59 21.90 -0.49
CA ASP A 439 10.44 20.43 -0.45
C ASP A 439 11.17 19.77 -1.62
N ILE A 440 11.02 20.31 -2.84
CA ILE A 440 11.74 19.83 -4.02
C ILE A 440 13.27 19.94 -3.81
N THR A 441 13.74 21.04 -3.24
CA THR A 441 15.17 21.24 -2.93
C THR A 441 15.67 20.22 -1.91
N HIS A 442 14.87 19.90 -0.89
CA HIS A 442 15.22 18.88 0.08
C HIS A 442 15.28 17.48 -0.57
N LEU A 443 14.30 17.15 -1.41
CA LEU A 443 14.29 15.89 -2.17
C LEU A 443 15.48 15.77 -3.15
N PHE A 444 15.97 16.88 -3.72
CA PHE A 444 17.21 16.89 -4.49
C PHE A 444 18.44 16.60 -3.64
N LYS A 445 18.55 17.20 -2.45
CA LYS A 445 19.66 16.96 -1.51
C LYS A 445 19.73 15.49 -1.09
N GLN A 446 18.57 14.86 -0.89
CA GLN A 446 18.44 13.44 -0.59
C GLN A 446 18.56 12.52 -1.82
N HIS A 447 18.80 13.09 -3.02
CA HIS A 447 18.92 12.36 -4.27
C HIS A 447 17.69 11.49 -4.60
N LEU A 448 16.49 12.01 -4.32
CA LEU A 448 15.21 11.36 -4.63
C LEU A 448 14.56 11.94 -5.89
N LEU A 449 14.91 13.17 -6.24
CA LEU A 449 14.50 13.82 -7.49
C LEU A 449 15.68 14.09 -8.41
N ASP A 450 15.40 14.11 -9.71
CA ASP A 450 16.26 14.57 -10.78
C ASP A 450 15.52 15.62 -11.63
N ALA A 451 16.25 16.54 -12.25
CA ALA A 451 15.69 17.59 -13.10
C ALA A 451 16.19 17.44 -14.54
N ARG A 452 15.28 17.62 -15.49
CA ARG A 452 15.60 17.78 -16.90
C ARG A 452 15.16 19.14 -17.38
N LEU A 453 16.04 19.77 -18.15
CA LEU A 453 15.69 20.96 -18.90
C LEU A 453 15.03 20.54 -20.21
N TRP A 454 13.90 21.16 -20.47
CA TRP A 454 13.16 20.99 -21.71
C TRP A 454 13.29 22.28 -22.53
N PRO A 455 14.31 22.36 -23.40
CA PRO A 455 14.64 23.59 -24.10
C PRO A 455 13.62 23.84 -25.21
N THR A 456 12.63 24.67 -24.92
CA THR A 456 11.69 25.19 -25.93
C THR A 456 11.54 26.68 -25.74
N THR A 457 11.76 27.44 -26.82
CA THR A 457 11.66 28.91 -26.85
C THR A 457 10.27 29.45 -26.52
N SER A 458 9.23 28.61 -26.62
CA SER A 458 7.83 28.99 -26.38
C SER A 458 7.34 28.79 -24.94
N MET A 459 8.16 28.23 -24.04
CA MET A 459 7.76 28.00 -22.64
C MET A 459 8.54 28.91 -21.70
N PRO A 460 7.88 29.49 -20.67
CA PRO A 460 8.58 30.28 -19.67
C PRO A 460 9.62 29.41 -18.93
N PRO A 461 10.74 29.98 -18.44
CA PRO A 461 11.84 29.21 -17.83
C PRO A 461 11.39 28.27 -16.70
N GLN A 462 10.38 28.69 -15.93
CA GLN A 462 9.79 27.90 -14.83
C GLN A 462 9.00 26.67 -15.30
N GLU A 463 8.55 26.65 -16.56
CA GLU A 463 7.94 25.48 -17.22
C GLU A 463 8.97 24.67 -18.03
N GLN A 464 10.25 25.04 -18.04
CA GLN A 464 11.30 24.26 -18.74
C GLN A 464 11.90 23.17 -17.84
N GLU A 465 11.93 23.40 -16.53
CA GLU A 465 12.41 22.40 -15.57
C GLU A 465 11.34 21.33 -15.34
N ARG A 466 11.70 20.07 -15.60
CA ARG A 466 10.83 18.91 -15.41
C ARG A 466 11.44 17.93 -14.43
N TYR A 467 10.63 17.44 -13.50
CA TYR A 467 11.09 16.55 -12.45
C TYR A 467 10.88 15.07 -12.78
N LEU A 468 11.85 14.25 -12.36
CA LEU A 468 11.84 12.79 -12.45
C LEU A 468 12.25 12.19 -11.11
N LEU A 469 11.86 10.94 -10.86
CA LEU A 469 12.38 10.20 -9.73
C LEU A 469 13.73 9.55 -10.05
N THR A 470 14.62 9.55 -9.07
CA THR A 470 15.85 8.74 -9.14
C THR A 470 15.54 7.25 -8.95
N SER A 471 16.52 6.38 -9.21
CA SER A 471 16.37 4.94 -8.97
C SER A 471 16.00 4.64 -7.50
N ALA A 472 16.62 5.33 -6.54
CA ALA A 472 16.35 5.15 -5.11
C ALA A 472 14.89 5.50 -4.78
N ALA A 473 14.40 6.64 -5.26
CA ALA A 473 13.00 7.03 -5.08
C ALA A 473 12.02 6.05 -5.73
N LEU A 474 12.34 5.50 -6.92
CA LEU A 474 11.49 4.50 -7.57
C LEU A 474 11.43 3.18 -6.78
N HIS A 475 12.54 2.75 -6.17
CA HIS A 475 12.55 1.59 -5.26
C HIS A 475 11.75 1.85 -4.00
N TYR A 476 11.94 3.02 -3.38
CA TYR A 476 11.13 3.46 -2.24
C TYR A 476 9.64 3.42 -2.58
N MET A 477 9.22 4.00 -3.70
CA MET A 477 7.82 4.00 -4.13
C MET A 477 7.30 2.58 -4.38
N ALA A 478 8.10 1.70 -4.99
CA ALA A 478 7.73 0.32 -5.24
C ALA A 478 7.49 -0.46 -3.94
N VAL A 479 8.44 -0.39 -3.00
CA VAL A 479 8.29 -1.03 -1.69
C VAL A 479 7.08 -0.45 -0.95
N ARG A 480 6.95 0.88 -0.95
CA ARG A 480 5.91 1.59 -0.22
C ARG A 480 4.49 1.32 -0.72
N GLN A 481 4.34 1.08 -2.02
CA GLN A 481 3.04 0.74 -2.63
C GLN A 481 2.81 -0.77 -2.72
N GLY A 482 3.78 -1.60 -2.31
CA GLY A 482 3.70 -3.06 -2.44
C GLY A 482 3.75 -3.54 -3.89
N GLU A 483 4.29 -2.74 -4.80
CA GLU A 483 4.35 -2.99 -6.23
C GLU A 483 5.73 -3.53 -6.65
N PRO A 484 5.80 -4.39 -7.69
CA PRO A 484 7.09 -4.82 -8.20
C PRO A 484 7.77 -3.64 -8.90
N LEU A 485 9.07 -3.44 -8.67
CA LEU A 485 9.86 -2.32 -9.21
C LEU A 485 9.71 -2.12 -10.74
N ARG A 486 9.51 -3.20 -11.50
CA ARG A 486 9.24 -3.17 -12.95
C ARG A 486 8.01 -2.34 -13.35
N TYR A 487 7.14 -2.04 -12.39
CA TYR A 487 6.00 -1.15 -12.59
C TYR A 487 6.43 0.31 -12.75
N TYR A 488 7.54 0.72 -12.12
CA TYR A 488 8.04 2.10 -12.25
C TYR A 488 9.26 2.21 -13.14
N VAL A 489 9.87 1.11 -13.59
CA VAL A 489 11.15 1.14 -14.33
C VAL A 489 11.14 0.27 -15.58
N VAL A 490 11.67 0.83 -16.68
CA VAL A 490 12.04 0.06 -17.88
C VAL A 490 13.38 -0.63 -17.65
N HIS A 491 13.40 -1.96 -17.76
CA HIS A 491 14.65 -2.72 -17.68
C HIS A 491 15.51 -2.51 -18.95
N PRO A 492 16.83 -2.27 -18.82
CA PRO A 492 17.72 -1.98 -19.96
C PRO A 492 17.93 -3.13 -20.96
N LYS A 493 17.45 -4.35 -20.67
CA LYS A 493 17.61 -5.54 -21.54
C LYS A 493 16.80 -5.44 -22.86
N ASN A 494 15.99 -4.40 -23.00
CA ASN A 494 15.10 -4.19 -24.14
C ASN A 494 15.57 -3.06 -25.08
N ARG A 495 16.83 -2.59 -25.01
CA ARG A 495 17.33 -1.45 -25.81
C ARG A 495 18.78 -1.62 -26.27
N THR A 496 19.08 -1.09 -27.46
CA THR A 496 20.26 -1.40 -28.27
C THR A 496 21.34 -0.30 -28.31
N SER A 497 21.26 0.77 -27.50
CA SER A 497 22.31 1.81 -27.46
C SER A 497 22.84 2.11 -26.05
N ASP A 498 24.09 2.57 -25.97
CA ASP A 498 24.85 2.72 -24.72
C ASP A 498 24.30 3.82 -23.79
N GLU A 499 23.68 4.89 -24.30
CA GLU A 499 22.94 5.88 -23.49
C GLU A 499 21.56 5.36 -23.00
N GLU A 500 21.08 4.24 -23.53
CA GLU A 500 19.81 3.59 -23.17
C GLU A 500 19.96 2.44 -22.16
N GLN A 501 21.18 2.14 -21.71
CA GLN A 501 21.44 1.11 -20.69
C GLN A 501 21.13 1.58 -19.25
N LEU A 502 20.67 2.82 -19.08
CA LEU A 502 20.23 3.36 -17.80
C LEU A 502 18.78 2.95 -17.50
N TRP A 503 18.54 2.55 -16.25
CA TRP A 503 17.19 2.35 -15.72
C TRP A 503 16.40 3.65 -15.87
N ARG A 504 15.34 3.63 -16.68
CA ARG A 504 14.50 4.81 -16.91
C ARG A 504 13.14 4.61 -16.25
N GLN A 505 12.66 5.65 -15.58
CA GLN A 505 11.30 5.67 -15.07
C GLN A 505 10.31 5.33 -16.20
N TRP A 506 9.35 4.46 -15.91
CA TRP A 506 8.35 4.05 -16.88
C TRP A 506 7.48 5.24 -17.26
N GLY A 507 7.00 5.26 -18.51
CA GLY A 507 6.34 6.43 -19.06
C GLY A 507 7.29 7.49 -19.62
N VAL A 508 8.60 7.51 -19.29
CA VAL A 508 9.57 8.48 -19.89
C VAL A 508 9.98 8.08 -21.31
N ALA A 509 9.96 6.79 -21.62
CA ALA A 509 10.29 6.25 -22.93
C ALA A 509 9.43 6.86 -24.05
N GLY A 510 10.05 7.59 -24.98
CA GLY A 510 9.36 8.19 -26.11
C GLY A 510 8.68 9.52 -25.81
N LEU A 511 8.72 10.01 -24.55
CA LEU A 511 8.21 11.34 -24.22
C LEU A 511 8.93 12.43 -24.99
N ASP A 512 10.21 12.25 -25.35
CA ASP A 512 10.95 13.19 -26.20
C ASP A 512 10.25 13.46 -27.54
N ARG A 513 9.55 12.46 -28.10
CA ARG A 513 8.74 12.61 -29.33
C ARG A 513 7.33 13.12 -29.06
N GLN A 514 6.82 12.92 -27.84
CA GLN A 514 5.47 13.32 -27.40
C GLN A 514 5.47 14.55 -26.49
N LYS A 515 6.58 15.30 -26.52
CA LYS A 515 6.84 16.49 -25.69
C LYS A 515 5.66 17.45 -25.72
N GLY A 516 5.33 17.97 -26.90
CA GLY A 516 4.26 18.96 -27.04
C GLY A 516 2.91 18.45 -26.53
N HIS A 517 2.57 17.19 -26.81
CA HIS A 517 1.31 16.57 -26.38
C HIS A 517 1.20 16.48 -24.86
N THR A 518 2.23 15.92 -24.22
CA THR A 518 2.26 15.71 -22.77
C THR A 518 2.23 17.03 -22.02
N SER A 519 2.97 18.04 -22.51
CA SER A 519 2.97 19.38 -21.93
C SER A 519 1.58 20.03 -21.99
N SER A 520 0.89 19.95 -23.14
CA SER A 520 -0.46 20.47 -23.27
C SER A 520 -1.46 19.74 -22.38
N LEU A 521 -1.39 18.40 -22.32
CA LEU A 521 -2.24 17.61 -21.41
C LEU A 521 -2.01 18.00 -19.95
N TYR A 522 -0.77 18.14 -19.49
CA TYR A 522 -0.49 18.55 -18.11
C TYR A 522 -0.96 19.97 -17.81
N ARG A 523 -0.84 20.90 -18.76
CA ARG A 523 -1.40 22.24 -18.63
C ARG A 523 -2.92 22.22 -18.53
N PHE A 524 -3.59 21.43 -19.36
CA PHE A 524 -5.03 21.22 -19.29
C PHE A 524 -5.42 20.64 -17.93
N MET A 525 -4.75 19.58 -17.48
CA MET A 525 -5.01 18.96 -16.18
C MET A 525 -4.81 19.92 -15.00
N ARG A 526 -3.78 20.78 -15.05
CA ARG A 526 -3.54 21.84 -14.06
C ARG A 526 -4.72 22.81 -13.98
N GLN A 527 -5.21 23.28 -15.13
CA GLN A 527 -6.34 24.20 -15.19
C GLN A 527 -7.65 23.52 -14.77
N LEU A 528 -7.84 22.26 -15.19
CA LEU A 528 -8.98 21.45 -14.82
C LEU A 528 -9.04 21.27 -13.30
N LEU A 529 -7.94 20.86 -12.67
CA LEU A 529 -7.81 20.68 -11.21
C LEU A 529 -8.19 21.94 -10.43
N LYS A 530 -7.67 23.09 -10.87
CA LYS A 530 -7.99 24.38 -10.26
C LYS A 530 -9.48 24.69 -10.39
N GLY A 531 -10.03 24.55 -11.60
CA GLY A 531 -11.45 24.78 -11.84
C GLY A 531 -12.36 23.80 -11.09
N THR A 532 -11.99 22.51 -11.01
CA THR A 532 -12.75 21.50 -10.28
C THR A 532 -12.86 21.89 -8.82
N HIS A 533 -11.75 22.35 -8.22
CA HIS A 533 -11.78 22.82 -6.85
C HIS A 533 -12.68 24.06 -6.70
N GLU A 534 -12.50 25.09 -7.53
CA GLU A 534 -13.29 26.33 -7.47
C GLU A 534 -14.81 26.07 -7.57
N ARG A 535 -15.20 24.98 -8.24
CA ARG A 535 -16.60 24.54 -8.38
C ARG A 535 -17.09 23.58 -7.30
N GLY A 536 -16.23 23.11 -6.40
CA GLY A 536 -16.56 22.08 -5.41
C GLY A 536 -16.67 20.66 -5.99
N GLU A 537 -16.19 20.43 -7.22
CA GLU A 537 -16.04 19.11 -7.81
C GLU A 537 -14.83 18.39 -7.20
N MET A 538 -14.90 17.08 -7.05
CA MET A 538 -13.82 16.28 -6.46
C MET A 538 -13.12 15.46 -7.55
N LEU A 539 -11.85 15.72 -7.81
CA LEU A 539 -11.00 14.82 -8.59
C LEU A 539 -10.18 13.95 -7.63
N TYR A 540 -10.59 12.70 -7.48
CA TYR A 540 -9.97 11.75 -6.55
C TYR A 540 -8.70 11.11 -7.12
N GLU A 541 -8.71 10.79 -8.42
CA GLU A 541 -7.58 10.10 -9.05
C GLU A 541 -7.33 10.63 -10.47
N TRP A 542 -6.05 10.77 -10.80
CA TRP A 542 -5.57 10.96 -12.16
C TRP A 542 -4.54 9.87 -12.48
N LYS A 543 -4.85 9.01 -13.44
CA LYS A 543 -3.95 8.00 -13.98
C LYS A 543 -3.40 8.47 -15.31
N ASN A 544 -2.11 8.25 -15.55
CA ASN A 544 -1.47 8.58 -16.81
C ASN A 544 -1.77 7.53 -17.89
N ALA A 545 -1.38 7.81 -19.13
CA ALA A 545 -1.58 6.90 -20.26
C ALA A 545 -0.98 5.49 -20.09
N GLN A 546 -0.03 5.28 -19.18
CA GLN A 546 0.61 3.99 -18.91
C GLN A 546 -0.15 3.19 -17.86
N THR A 547 -0.60 3.83 -16.79
CA THR A 547 -1.37 3.20 -15.71
C THR A 547 -2.82 2.94 -16.15
N SER A 548 -3.31 3.69 -17.13
CA SER A 548 -4.65 3.52 -17.70
C SER A 548 -4.74 2.51 -18.86
N ILE A 549 -3.63 1.85 -19.27
CA ILE A 549 -3.66 0.90 -20.40
C ILE A 549 -4.54 -0.31 -20.07
N ARG A 550 -5.45 -0.65 -20.98
CA ARG A 550 -6.22 -1.89 -20.95
C ARG A 550 -5.67 -2.86 -21.99
N TRP A 551 -5.11 -3.97 -21.50
CA TRP A 551 -4.57 -5.05 -22.34
C TRP A 551 -5.62 -6.10 -22.61
N TYR A 552 -5.67 -6.60 -23.84
CA TYR A 552 -6.53 -7.72 -24.22
C TYR A 552 -5.76 -8.69 -25.11
N ARG A 553 -6.17 -9.96 -25.10
CA ARG A 553 -5.61 -11.00 -25.96
C ARG A 553 -6.61 -11.31 -27.05
N GLU A 554 -6.20 -11.11 -28.29
CA GLU A 554 -7.03 -11.40 -29.44
C GLU A 554 -7.01 -12.91 -29.72
N MET A 555 -8.18 -13.55 -29.67
CA MET A 555 -8.26 -15.02 -29.76
C MET A 555 -7.83 -15.55 -31.14
N PHE A 556 -8.08 -14.78 -32.21
CA PHE A 556 -7.86 -15.21 -33.59
C PHE A 556 -6.45 -14.93 -34.11
N LEU A 557 -5.85 -13.78 -33.76
CA LEU A 557 -4.52 -13.38 -34.25
C LEU A 557 -3.37 -13.79 -33.31
N GLN A 558 -3.68 -14.39 -32.15
CA GLN A 558 -2.72 -14.65 -31.06
C GLN A 558 -1.91 -13.41 -30.61
N GLY A 559 -2.34 -12.21 -31.01
CA GLY A 559 -1.71 -10.94 -30.66
C GLY A 559 -2.21 -10.40 -29.32
N THR A 560 -1.38 -9.59 -28.67
CA THR A 560 -1.81 -8.75 -27.54
C THR A 560 -2.19 -7.37 -28.07
N GLY A 561 -3.49 -7.07 -28.03
CA GLY A 561 -4.01 -5.74 -28.31
C GLY A 561 -3.98 -4.85 -27.06
N ARG A 562 -4.10 -3.54 -27.26
CA ARG A 562 -4.18 -2.57 -26.17
C ARG A 562 -5.07 -1.38 -26.52
N ALA A 563 -5.96 -1.03 -25.59
CA ALA A 563 -6.64 0.25 -25.56
C ALA A 563 -5.88 1.18 -24.60
N ARG A 564 -5.45 2.33 -25.10
CA ARG A 564 -4.58 3.26 -24.36
C ARG A 564 -5.16 4.68 -24.39
N PRO A 565 -5.88 5.09 -23.34
CA PRO A 565 -6.26 6.48 -23.16
C PRO A 565 -5.05 7.33 -22.80
N ASP A 566 -5.15 8.63 -23.00
CA ASP A 566 -4.12 9.59 -22.58
C ASP A 566 -4.11 9.77 -21.05
N ALA A 567 -5.29 9.65 -20.41
CA ALA A 567 -5.43 9.56 -18.96
C ALA A 567 -6.73 8.84 -18.56
N GLU A 568 -6.84 8.46 -17.29
CA GLU A 568 -8.11 8.03 -16.68
C GLU A 568 -8.32 8.87 -15.42
N LEU A 569 -9.54 9.36 -15.23
CA LEU A 569 -9.90 10.23 -14.11
C LEU A 569 -10.99 9.56 -13.27
N VAL A 570 -10.85 9.62 -11.95
CA VAL A 570 -11.91 9.27 -10.99
C VAL A 570 -12.37 10.56 -10.32
N PHE A 571 -13.63 10.93 -10.50
CA PHE A 571 -14.17 12.21 -10.04
C PHE A 571 -15.59 12.07 -9.48
N ALA A 572 -16.05 13.06 -8.73
CA ALA A 572 -17.46 13.23 -8.38
C ALA A 572 -17.86 14.71 -8.48
N PRO A 573 -19.12 15.02 -8.83
CA PRO A 573 -19.60 16.41 -8.90
C PRO A 573 -19.68 17.08 -7.52
N SER A 574 -19.71 16.31 -6.44
CA SER A 574 -19.61 16.80 -5.06
C SER A 574 -18.95 15.74 -4.16
N PRO A 575 -18.51 16.08 -2.94
CA PRO A 575 -17.93 15.12 -1.99
C PRO A 575 -18.87 13.97 -1.60
N THR A 576 -20.18 14.20 -1.65
CA THR A 576 -21.22 13.21 -1.29
C THR A 576 -21.76 12.44 -2.49
N ALA A 577 -21.42 12.87 -3.71
CA ALA A 577 -21.86 12.20 -4.92
C ALA A 577 -21.05 10.93 -5.20
N GLN A 578 -21.68 10.01 -5.93
CA GLN A 578 -21.03 8.78 -6.36
C GLN A 578 -19.78 9.09 -7.20
N ARG A 579 -18.68 8.40 -6.89
CA ARG A 579 -17.45 8.48 -7.67
C ARG A 579 -17.63 7.79 -9.02
N THR A 580 -17.20 8.49 -10.07
CA THR A 580 -17.34 8.08 -11.47
C THR A 580 -15.99 8.05 -12.14
N THR A 581 -15.75 7.03 -12.96
CA THR A 581 -14.53 6.92 -13.78
C THR A 581 -14.80 7.40 -15.20
N LEU A 582 -13.86 8.15 -15.79
CA LEU A 582 -13.84 8.48 -17.21
C LEU A 582 -12.46 8.21 -17.82
N LEU A 583 -12.44 7.91 -19.11
CA LEU A 583 -11.22 7.84 -19.92
C LEU A 583 -11.05 9.17 -20.63
N LEU A 584 -9.89 9.80 -20.52
CA LEU A 584 -9.60 11.08 -21.14
C LEU A 584 -8.74 10.88 -22.38
N GLU A 585 -9.19 11.47 -23.48
CA GLU A 585 -8.42 11.68 -24.70
C GLU A 585 -8.25 13.18 -24.94
N TYR A 586 -7.00 13.65 -24.97
CA TYR A 586 -6.72 15.04 -25.24
C TYR A 586 -6.17 15.17 -26.66
N ASP A 587 -6.79 15.94 -27.55
CA ASP A 587 -6.24 16.25 -28.86
C ASP A 587 -5.81 17.71 -28.92
N ARG A 588 -4.54 17.97 -29.24
CA ARG A 588 -4.03 19.33 -29.44
C ARG A 588 -4.39 19.95 -30.80
N GLY A 589 -5.25 19.31 -31.59
CA GLY A 589 -5.65 19.77 -32.92
C GLY A 589 -4.81 19.24 -34.09
N THR A 590 -3.87 18.33 -33.85
CA THR A 590 -2.90 17.89 -34.87
C THR A 590 -3.11 16.47 -35.37
N THR A 591 -4.06 15.73 -34.78
CA THR A 591 -4.21 14.28 -35.01
C THR A 591 -4.96 13.98 -36.32
N GLY A 592 -4.50 12.97 -37.06
CA GLY A 592 -5.05 12.54 -38.33
C GLY A 592 -6.35 11.72 -38.20
N THR A 593 -7.19 11.66 -39.25
CA THR A 593 -8.42 10.83 -39.25
C THR A 593 -8.12 9.35 -39.02
N LEU A 594 -7.07 8.85 -39.69
CA LEU A 594 -6.62 7.45 -39.56
C LEU A 594 -6.18 7.11 -38.13
N GLU A 595 -5.60 8.07 -37.41
CA GLU A 595 -5.16 7.87 -36.03
C GLU A 595 -6.36 7.77 -35.09
N TYR A 596 -7.39 8.61 -35.28
CA TYR A 596 -8.66 8.48 -34.55
C TYR A 596 -9.34 7.15 -34.80
N GLN A 597 -9.44 6.73 -36.07
CA GLN A 597 -10.03 5.43 -36.41
C GLN A 597 -9.28 4.28 -35.71
N ARG A 598 -7.95 4.27 -35.75
CA ARG A 598 -7.14 3.27 -35.04
C ARG A 598 -7.37 3.30 -33.54
N LYS A 599 -7.44 4.49 -32.93
CA LYS A 599 -7.62 4.64 -31.47
C LYS A 599 -8.99 4.15 -31.02
N PHE A 600 -10.07 4.56 -31.71
CA PHE A 600 -11.43 4.13 -31.38
C PHE A 600 -11.70 2.66 -31.72
N ASN A 601 -11.13 2.13 -32.80
CA ASN A 601 -11.18 0.69 -33.07
C ASN A 601 -10.53 -0.11 -31.93
N ALA A 602 -9.38 0.34 -31.41
CA ALA A 602 -8.74 -0.37 -30.31
C ALA A 602 -9.60 -0.43 -29.03
N TYR A 603 -10.44 0.59 -28.77
CA TYR A 603 -11.43 0.56 -27.68
C TYR A 603 -12.58 -0.40 -27.99
N LEU A 604 -13.09 -0.37 -29.22
CA LEU A 604 -14.15 -1.27 -29.66
C LEU A 604 -13.69 -2.72 -29.57
N ASP A 605 -12.50 -3.03 -30.09
CA ASP A 605 -11.85 -4.33 -30.02
C ASP A 605 -11.74 -4.80 -28.56
N PHE A 606 -11.33 -3.91 -27.65
CA PHE A 606 -11.30 -4.25 -26.23
C PHE A 606 -12.69 -4.63 -25.70
N GLN A 607 -13.73 -3.85 -25.97
CA GLN A 607 -15.09 -4.16 -25.50
C GLN A 607 -15.63 -5.47 -26.08
N LEU A 608 -15.44 -5.69 -27.38
CA LEU A 608 -15.91 -6.87 -28.08
C LEU A 608 -15.19 -8.14 -27.63
N ILE A 609 -13.86 -8.09 -27.51
CA ILE A 609 -13.04 -9.25 -27.16
C ILE A 609 -13.17 -9.60 -25.68
N THR A 610 -13.25 -8.61 -24.80
CA THR A 610 -13.29 -8.86 -23.35
C THR A 610 -14.70 -8.94 -22.78
N GLY A 611 -15.72 -8.47 -23.52
CA GLY A 611 -17.08 -8.29 -23.02
C GLY A 611 -17.21 -7.21 -21.93
N LYS A 612 -16.14 -6.48 -21.60
CA LYS A 612 -16.14 -5.47 -20.53
C LYS A 612 -16.57 -4.11 -21.10
N ALA A 613 -17.56 -3.48 -20.46
CA ALA A 613 -17.93 -2.11 -20.78
C ALA A 613 -16.79 -1.15 -20.40
N LEU A 614 -16.46 -0.22 -21.28
CA LEU A 614 -15.53 0.87 -20.96
C LEU A 614 -16.27 1.99 -20.20
N PRO A 615 -15.59 2.69 -19.30
CA PRO A 615 -16.07 3.98 -18.81
C PRO A 615 -16.29 4.96 -19.98
N LEU A 616 -17.03 6.04 -19.74
CA LEU A 616 -17.21 7.10 -20.71
C LEU A 616 -15.84 7.62 -21.20
N ILE A 617 -15.69 7.73 -22.52
CA ILE A 617 -14.52 8.32 -23.16
C ILE A 617 -14.82 9.80 -23.39
N LEU A 618 -14.18 10.67 -22.61
CA LEU A 618 -14.20 12.12 -22.79
C LEU A 618 -13.06 12.51 -23.73
N VAL A 619 -13.42 13.05 -24.90
CA VAL A 619 -12.47 13.61 -25.85
C VAL A 619 -12.47 15.14 -25.71
N VAL A 620 -11.33 15.71 -25.38
CA VAL A 620 -11.13 17.16 -25.21
C VAL A 620 -10.26 17.70 -26.33
N THR A 621 -10.72 18.75 -27.00
CA THR A 621 -10.00 19.41 -28.09
C THR A 621 -10.11 20.93 -27.99
N PRO A 622 -9.08 21.70 -28.35
CA PRO A 622 -9.14 23.17 -28.31
C PRO A 622 -9.94 23.76 -29.48
N THR A 623 -10.24 22.99 -30.54
CA THR A 623 -10.89 23.53 -31.74
C THR A 623 -12.14 22.76 -32.17
N GLN A 624 -13.14 23.52 -32.65
CA GLN A 624 -14.38 23.00 -33.24
C GLN A 624 -14.11 22.11 -34.46
N LYS A 625 -13.10 22.46 -35.27
CA LYS A 625 -12.72 21.70 -36.46
C LYS A 625 -12.26 20.29 -36.11
N SER A 626 -11.43 20.13 -35.08
CA SER A 626 -11.06 18.81 -34.58
C SER A 626 -12.25 18.07 -34.01
N ALA A 627 -13.11 18.74 -33.25
CA ALA A 627 -14.32 18.11 -32.69
C ALA A 627 -15.22 17.52 -33.78
N GLN A 628 -15.48 18.28 -34.84
CA GLN A 628 -16.26 17.83 -36.01
C GLN A 628 -15.61 16.63 -36.70
N LYS A 629 -14.28 16.65 -36.88
CA LYS A 629 -13.52 15.55 -37.49
C LYS A 629 -13.62 14.26 -36.65
N ILE A 630 -13.50 14.38 -35.33
CA ILE A 630 -13.64 13.26 -34.40
C ILE A 630 -15.06 12.71 -34.46
N GLN A 631 -16.07 13.59 -34.44
CA GLN A 631 -17.47 13.19 -34.53
C GLN A 631 -17.77 12.46 -35.85
N GLN A 632 -17.21 12.92 -36.98
CA GLN A 632 -17.32 12.23 -38.26
C GLN A 632 -16.75 10.81 -38.21
N VAL A 633 -15.59 10.62 -37.57
CA VAL A 633 -15.00 9.28 -37.37
C VAL A 633 -15.91 8.40 -36.51
N LEU A 634 -16.44 8.93 -35.41
CA LEU A 634 -17.33 8.18 -34.51
C LEU A 634 -18.63 7.77 -35.22
N THR A 635 -19.24 8.67 -36.00
CA THR A 635 -20.43 8.37 -36.80
C THR A 635 -20.15 7.28 -37.84
N GLN A 636 -18.99 7.31 -38.49
CA GLN A 636 -18.58 6.28 -39.46
C GLN A 636 -18.34 4.91 -38.81
N LEU A 637 -17.87 4.89 -37.56
CA LEU A 637 -17.64 3.64 -36.82
C LEU A 637 -18.94 2.97 -36.35
N GLY A 638 -20.05 3.70 -36.26
CA GLY A 638 -21.36 3.16 -35.85
C GLY A 638 -21.35 2.43 -34.50
N SER A 639 -20.36 2.74 -33.64
CA SER A 639 -20.00 1.90 -32.49
C SER A 639 -20.86 2.15 -31.26
N ALA A 640 -21.01 1.13 -30.41
CA ALA A 640 -21.60 1.25 -29.07
C ALA A 640 -20.69 1.95 -28.03
N LEU A 641 -19.56 2.54 -28.45
CA LEU A 641 -18.66 3.26 -27.56
C LEU A 641 -19.38 4.50 -26.99
N ARG A 642 -19.34 4.65 -25.67
CA ARG A 642 -19.82 5.85 -24.99
C ARG A 642 -18.73 6.92 -25.10
N VAL A 643 -18.84 7.80 -26.10
CA VAL A 643 -17.88 8.88 -26.35
C VAL A 643 -18.59 10.23 -26.32
N VAL A 644 -17.99 11.19 -25.61
CA VAL A 644 -18.44 12.59 -25.58
C VAL A 644 -17.27 13.47 -25.99
N VAL A 645 -17.48 14.33 -26.98
CA VAL A 645 -16.47 15.25 -27.51
C VAL A 645 -16.81 16.66 -27.03
N LEU A 646 -15.93 17.29 -26.26
CA LEU A 646 -16.11 18.65 -25.73
C LEU A 646 -14.94 19.55 -26.09
N LEU A 647 -15.20 20.85 -26.18
CA LEU A 647 -14.14 21.83 -26.32
C LEU A 647 -13.42 22.03 -24.99
N GLU A 648 -12.10 22.26 -25.04
CA GLU A 648 -11.27 22.53 -23.88
C GLU A 648 -11.86 23.66 -23.01
N GLN A 649 -12.26 24.77 -23.64
CA GLN A 649 -12.88 25.90 -22.96
C GLN A 649 -14.20 25.55 -22.24
N GLU A 650 -14.99 24.63 -22.78
CA GLU A 650 -16.27 24.22 -22.19
C GLU A 650 -16.04 23.39 -20.93
N VAL A 651 -15.09 22.45 -21.01
CA VAL A 651 -14.70 21.61 -19.87
C VAL A 651 -14.07 22.45 -18.77
N LEU A 652 -13.23 23.43 -19.12
CA LEU A 652 -12.61 24.31 -18.13
C LEU A 652 -13.62 25.27 -17.48
N ALA A 653 -14.61 25.76 -18.22
CA ALA A 653 -15.63 26.68 -17.71
C ALA A 653 -16.68 25.96 -16.84
N GLN A 654 -17.18 24.81 -17.28
CA GLN A 654 -18.33 24.14 -16.66
C GLN A 654 -17.97 22.87 -15.88
N GLY A 655 -16.74 22.40 -15.98
CA GLY A 655 -16.21 21.27 -15.23
C GLY A 655 -16.55 19.89 -15.78
N LEU A 656 -16.15 18.87 -15.03
CA LEU A 656 -16.40 17.47 -15.38
C LEU A 656 -17.88 17.09 -15.21
N THR A 657 -18.66 17.93 -14.52
CA THR A 657 -20.12 17.76 -14.42
C THR A 657 -20.81 17.74 -15.80
N LEU A 658 -20.24 18.38 -16.83
CA LEU A 658 -20.72 18.24 -18.21
C LEU A 658 -20.69 16.79 -18.71
N ALA A 659 -19.56 16.10 -18.49
CA ALA A 659 -19.41 14.70 -18.82
C ALA A 659 -20.30 13.82 -17.91
N TYR A 660 -20.43 14.19 -16.64
CA TYR A 660 -21.32 13.50 -15.69
C TYR A 660 -22.78 13.52 -16.13
N LYS A 661 -23.33 14.68 -16.51
CA LYS A 661 -24.72 14.78 -16.98
C LYS A 661 -25.00 13.84 -18.16
N SER A 662 -24.03 13.73 -19.07
CA SER A 662 -24.11 12.85 -20.24
C SER A 662 -24.15 11.36 -19.89
N LEU A 663 -23.72 10.96 -18.67
CA LEU A 663 -23.79 9.57 -18.20
C LEU A 663 -25.19 9.14 -17.75
N TYR A 664 -26.02 10.10 -17.31
CA TYR A 664 -27.33 9.86 -16.70
C TYR A 664 -28.50 10.43 -17.53
N SER A 665 -28.21 11.06 -18.67
CA SER A 665 -29.21 11.59 -19.60
C SER A 665 -29.62 10.61 -20.72
N THR A 666 -29.15 9.36 -20.63
CA THR A 666 -29.47 8.23 -21.53
C THR A 666 -30.00 7.08 -20.71
#